data_AF-A0AAX6QYN1-F1
#
_entry.id   AF-A0AAX6QYN1-F1
#
_cell.length_a   1.000
_cell.length_b   1.000
_cell.length_c   1.000
_cell.angle_alpha   90.00
_cell.angle_beta   90.00
_cell.angle_gamma   90.00
#
_symmetry.space_group_name_H-M   'P 1'
#
loop_
_entity.id
_entity.type
_entity.pdbx_description
1 polymer ?
#
loop_
_entity_poly.entity_id
_entity_poly.type
_entity_poly.pdbx_seq_one_letter_code
_entity_poly.pdbx_strand_id
1 'polypeptide(L)'
;MEQVASVGRVVQITVTDGYDLKGSKGDTPVTIIRAEFNQVVLGDSAKITVSPDGTAKYNFTSRFEFNPEGGITLDDVAHKPVFLTMTEVLPKEKKQKDEKTLVLGQAVVDLLPLLEGETSLEVIVPLHPMQGSPLETPQPGFKQCSLEVKVFVAEPLLTTAQAAGSNLLKVTLEAAYSVPESFNPLGPPQNYMVGLQVPAHGEKDYPILFKNGTLKLGGEREPVPRPKKWPIANILAPGANNILDAFIVGGPYEEEEGELNHPEDREFRSQAECIKKRIIWDLESRCYLDSHAVSSFQKRIADCRLWPVEITRVPLINVPKGKAGKFDKNEDESQLSFHGVAYVNMVPLLYPGVRRIRGAFHIYPYLDSTVYEKTKCLFSLFRDAGHHLIQNNKTGAVNSPVLKSVVSKTLKEDRSVKEKDIDGKLKPGDMQVSSVKSQSSDTPVEGEPPLSHNLEGQQYLEAGTYIVLEVQLDKALVPRRLPEELARRVKEMIPPRPPLTRRTGGAQKAVSDYHTQIKNISRAILDEYHKMFGKQVAKLGNDIDSETLEDQKCRLNYELNCSGKYFAFKEQLKTMPDEVQGSTAAIATSSEQLRLFAFEAEVNEDFDVAAAHYEERLVREPQNLEHWLDYGAFCLLTEDNIKAQECFRKALSLNESHIHSLLLCGVLAVLMENYEQAEIFFEDATCLDPTNVVAWTLLGLYYEIQSNDIRMEMAFHEASKQLQAQTFQAQVMKQKCTGTIEDIEEGRKIEANLGTWGTTKDASVTVLKVEAPPGPAAVFSTVDDILEDSPKLQSESKEPILTTQYQDSSVGPKLSSMAFKEIPAKKEASKCQDPAPFLHPTPHYGISQTPVTIFMETIRFLMKVNAVQYVHRVLAHELLCPQGGPSCEYYLVLAKTHLLKKDFAKAEEYLQEAAQMDYLNPNVWGLKGHLCFLSGNHTEAKACYERTVSFVVDASEMHFIFLRLGLIYLVEKEYEKAKKTYLQACKRSPSCLTWLGLGIACYRLDELTEAEDALSEANALNNYNAEVWAYLALVCLKAGRQLEAEQAYKYTVKLKLKDEALLAEIRMVQEMVGFGNPSF
;
A
#
# COMPACT_ATOMS: atom_id res chain seq x y z
N MET A 1 -16.02 -40.58 -13.15
CA MET A 1 -17.04 -40.22 -14.16
C MET A 1 -16.72 -40.97 -15.43
N GLU A 2 -17.70 -41.34 -16.24
CA GLU A 2 -17.45 -42.02 -17.52
C GLU A 2 -16.85 -41.03 -18.53
N GLN A 3 -15.87 -41.48 -19.32
CA GLN A 3 -15.37 -40.70 -20.45
C GLN A 3 -16.41 -40.75 -21.58
N VAL A 4 -17.28 -39.73 -21.62
CA VAL A 4 -18.04 -39.43 -22.83
C VAL A 4 -17.04 -38.92 -23.87
N ALA A 5 -16.80 -39.69 -24.92
CA ALA A 5 -15.93 -39.28 -26.02
C ALA A 5 -16.44 -37.96 -26.61
N SER A 6 -15.57 -36.95 -26.73
CA SER A 6 -15.99 -35.63 -27.17
C SER A 6 -16.42 -35.66 -28.64
N VAL A 7 -17.70 -35.41 -28.90
CA VAL A 7 -18.20 -35.18 -30.25
C VAL A 7 -17.68 -33.82 -30.74
N GLY A 8 -17.08 -33.79 -31.93
CA GLY A 8 -16.53 -32.56 -32.51
C GLY A 8 -17.60 -31.49 -32.67
N ARG A 9 -17.27 -30.25 -32.27
CA ARG A 9 -18.19 -29.11 -32.35
C ARG A 9 -17.98 -28.38 -33.67
N VAL A 10 -19.04 -28.27 -34.47
CA VAL A 10 -18.98 -27.63 -35.78
C VAL A 10 -19.15 -26.11 -35.62
N VAL A 11 -18.10 -25.36 -35.97
CA VAL A 11 -18.15 -23.90 -36.09
C VAL A 11 -18.57 -23.55 -37.51
N GLN A 12 -19.65 -22.78 -37.65
CA GLN A 12 -20.18 -22.31 -38.93
C GLN A 12 -19.87 -20.83 -39.10
N ILE A 13 -19.37 -20.43 -40.27
CA ILE A 13 -19.03 -19.04 -40.60
C ILE A 13 -19.80 -18.66 -41.85
N THR A 14 -20.79 -17.78 -41.71
CA THR A 14 -21.66 -17.35 -42.81
C THR A 14 -21.40 -15.88 -43.16
N VAL A 15 -20.96 -15.62 -44.39
CA VAL A 15 -20.94 -14.24 -44.92
C VAL A 15 -22.30 -13.96 -45.56
N THR A 16 -23.07 -13.04 -44.98
CA THR A 16 -24.44 -12.75 -45.41
C THR A 16 -24.43 -11.70 -46.53
N ASP A 17 -23.94 -10.51 -46.19
CA ASP A 17 -23.98 -9.30 -47.00
C ASP A 17 -22.58 -8.67 -47.12
N GLY A 18 -22.38 -7.80 -48.10
CA GLY A 18 -21.19 -6.98 -48.26
C GLY A 18 -21.54 -5.58 -48.78
N TYR A 19 -20.82 -4.57 -48.32
CA TYR A 19 -21.19 -3.16 -48.44
C TYR A 19 -20.07 -2.31 -49.06
N ASP A 20 -20.47 -1.26 -49.79
CA ASP A 20 -19.60 -0.28 -50.45
C ASP A 20 -18.53 -0.89 -51.41
N LEU A 21 -18.81 -2.07 -51.98
CA LEU A 21 -17.88 -2.86 -52.82
C LEU A 21 -17.70 -2.23 -54.22
N LYS A 22 -16.45 -2.21 -54.73
CA LYS A 22 -16.09 -1.66 -56.06
C LYS A 22 -15.13 -2.57 -56.83
N GLY A 23 -15.21 -2.51 -58.16
CA GLY A 23 -14.43 -3.33 -59.10
C GLY A 23 -13.32 -2.58 -59.83
N SER A 24 -12.47 -3.31 -60.55
CA SER A 24 -11.40 -2.72 -61.38
C SER A 24 -11.89 -2.34 -62.80
N LYS A 25 -13.06 -2.84 -63.23
CA LYS A 25 -13.64 -2.56 -64.55
C LYS A 25 -15.17 -2.31 -64.51
N GLY A 26 -15.58 -1.33 -63.71
CA GLY A 26 -16.95 -0.78 -63.72
C GLY A 26 -17.75 -1.01 -62.44
N ASP A 27 -18.96 -0.45 -62.40
CA ASP A 27 -19.76 -0.27 -61.18
C ASP A 27 -20.49 -1.54 -60.70
N THR A 28 -20.40 -2.65 -61.43
CA THR A 28 -21.04 -3.93 -61.10
C THR A 28 -20.06 -5.11 -61.28
N PRO A 29 -19.00 -5.21 -60.45
CA PRO A 29 -18.07 -6.34 -60.51
C PRO A 29 -18.74 -7.68 -60.18
N VAL A 30 -18.14 -8.76 -60.67
CA VAL A 30 -18.47 -10.13 -60.25
C VAL A 30 -17.44 -10.57 -59.21
N THR A 31 -17.89 -10.88 -58.00
CA THR A 31 -17.04 -11.19 -56.83
C THR A 31 -17.23 -12.63 -56.33
N ILE A 32 -16.18 -13.15 -55.72
CA ILE A 32 -16.15 -14.41 -54.94
C ILE A 32 -15.49 -14.08 -53.59
N ILE A 33 -15.98 -14.67 -52.51
CA ILE A 33 -15.32 -14.67 -51.20
C ILE A 33 -14.77 -16.07 -50.93
N ARG A 34 -13.49 -16.15 -50.57
CA ARG A 34 -12.84 -17.35 -50.03
C ARG A 34 -12.75 -17.25 -48.51
N ALA A 35 -13.19 -18.29 -47.80
CA ALA A 35 -12.96 -18.43 -46.36
C ALA A 35 -11.77 -19.36 -46.08
N GLU A 36 -10.87 -18.94 -45.20
CA GLU A 36 -9.67 -19.69 -44.81
C GLU A 36 -9.44 -19.58 -43.30
N PHE A 37 -9.10 -20.69 -42.65
CA PHE A 37 -8.77 -20.74 -41.22
C PHE A 37 -7.62 -21.72 -40.99
N ASN A 38 -6.65 -21.35 -40.13
CA ASN A 38 -5.47 -22.17 -39.82
C ASN A 38 -4.72 -22.71 -41.07
N GLN A 39 -4.58 -21.88 -42.11
CA GLN A 39 -3.99 -22.20 -43.43
C GLN A 39 -4.77 -23.27 -44.25
N VAL A 40 -6.02 -23.55 -43.88
CA VAL A 40 -6.93 -24.46 -44.59
C VAL A 40 -8.08 -23.67 -45.19
N VAL A 41 -8.25 -23.76 -46.52
CA VAL A 41 -9.39 -23.16 -47.23
C VAL A 41 -10.66 -23.92 -46.87
N LEU A 42 -11.62 -23.23 -46.24
CA LEU A 42 -12.90 -23.78 -45.81
C LEU A 42 -13.92 -23.82 -46.96
N GLY A 43 -13.78 -22.94 -47.95
CA GLY A 43 -14.58 -22.93 -49.18
C GLY A 43 -14.56 -21.60 -49.92
N ASP A 44 -15.16 -21.60 -51.11
CA ASP A 44 -15.40 -20.42 -51.96
C ASP A 44 -16.91 -20.19 -52.11
N SER A 45 -17.33 -18.92 -52.15
CA SER A 45 -18.72 -18.53 -52.42
C SER A 45 -19.14 -18.78 -53.87
N ALA A 46 -20.45 -18.70 -54.13
CA ALA A 46 -20.94 -18.47 -55.48
C ALA A 46 -20.38 -17.14 -56.04
N LYS A 47 -20.33 -17.04 -57.38
CA LYS A 47 -20.05 -15.77 -58.07
C LYS A 47 -21.26 -14.86 -57.96
N ILE A 48 -21.13 -13.77 -57.21
CA ILE A 48 -22.19 -12.76 -57.04
C ILE A 48 -21.86 -11.55 -57.92
N THR A 49 -22.87 -10.94 -58.54
CA THR A 49 -22.70 -9.62 -59.19
C THR A 49 -23.08 -8.56 -58.16
N VAL A 50 -22.16 -7.66 -57.85
CA VAL A 50 -22.40 -6.51 -56.97
C VAL A 50 -23.39 -5.56 -57.66
N SER A 51 -24.38 -5.05 -56.94
CA SER A 51 -25.36 -4.09 -57.48
C SER A 51 -24.79 -2.67 -57.58
N PRO A 52 -25.39 -1.77 -58.38
CA PRO A 52 -24.86 -0.41 -58.61
C PRO A 52 -24.78 0.50 -57.38
N ASP A 53 -25.31 0.07 -56.24
CA ASP A 53 -25.21 0.70 -54.93
C ASP A 53 -24.00 0.21 -54.10
N GLY A 54 -23.19 -0.70 -54.66
CA GLY A 54 -22.04 -1.32 -53.99
C GLY A 54 -22.40 -2.46 -53.04
N THR A 55 -23.65 -2.93 -53.01
CA THR A 55 -24.07 -4.03 -52.13
C THR A 55 -24.00 -5.41 -52.81
N ALA A 56 -23.85 -6.47 -52.03
CA ALA A 56 -23.87 -7.85 -52.52
C ALA A 56 -24.35 -8.82 -51.45
N LYS A 57 -25.29 -9.70 -51.80
CA LYS A 57 -25.77 -10.79 -50.92
C LYS A 57 -25.09 -12.11 -51.28
N TYR A 58 -24.26 -12.62 -50.39
CA TYR A 58 -23.49 -13.86 -50.58
C TYR A 58 -24.21 -15.07 -49.99
N ASN A 59 -24.76 -14.95 -48.78
CA ASN A 59 -25.33 -16.06 -47.99
C ASN A 59 -24.44 -17.33 -48.00
N PHE A 60 -23.12 -17.12 -47.90
CA PHE A 60 -22.11 -18.16 -48.06
C PHE A 60 -21.70 -18.70 -46.69
N THR A 61 -22.17 -19.90 -46.36
CA THR A 61 -21.75 -20.63 -45.15
C THR A 61 -20.58 -21.57 -45.45
N SER A 62 -19.50 -21.38 -44.70
CA SER A 62 -18.38 -22.31 -44.57
C SER A 62 -18.36 -22.90 -43.15
N ARG A 63 -17.56 -23.95 -42.89
CA ARG A 63 -17.48 -24.57 -41.56
C ARG A 63 -16.16 -25.28 -41.31
N PHE A 64 -15.80 -25.42 -40.04
CA PHE A 64 -14.76 -26.35 -39.57
C PHE A 64 -15.25 -27.12 -38.33
N GLU A 65 -14.51 -28.16 -37.94
CA GLU A 65 -14.80 -28.98 -36.76
C GLU A 65 -13.71 -28.77 -35.71
N PHE A 66 -14.12 -28.27 -34.54
CA PHE A 66 -13.27 -28.18 -33.35
C PHE A 66 -13.29 -29.51 -32.61
N ASN A 67 -12.11 -30.01 -32.21
CA ASN A 67 -11.96 -31.25 -31.45
C ASN A 67 -10.83 -31.11 -30.43
N PRO A 68 -11.11 -31.18 -29.11
CA PRO A 68 -10.08 -31.02 -28.08
C PRO A 68 -9.02 -32.13 -28.08
N GLU A 69 -9.33 -33.33 -28.59
CA GLU A 69 -8.37 -34.46 -28.62
C GLU A 69 -7.47 -34.47 -29.88
N GLY A 70 -7.72 -33.60 -30.86
CA GLY A 70 -6.83 -33.43 -32.01
C GLY A 70 -7.51 -32.87 -33.26
N GLY A 71 -6.84 -31.94 -33.93
CA GLY A 71 -7.38 -31.17 -35.06
C GLY A 71 -7.14 -29.70 -34.81
N ILE A 72 -8.20 -28.90 -34.86
CA ILE A 72 -8.20 -27.49 -34.44
C ILE A 72 -8.33 -27.43 -32.91
N THR A 73 -7.35 -26.85 -32.24
CA THR A 73 -7.26 -26.76 -30.77
C THR A 73 -7.94 -25.49 -30.21
N LEU A 74 -8.00 -25.37 -28.87
CA LEU A 74 -8.48 -24.13 -28.23
C LEU A 74 -7.51 -22.97 -28.47
N ASP A 75 -6.20 -23.21 -28.49
CA ASP A 75 -5.20 -22.19 -28.84
C ASP A 75 -5.29 -21.76 -30.31
N ASP A 76 -5.64 -22.66 -31.24
CA ASP A 76 -5.93 -22.28 -32.63
C ASP A 76 -7.11 -21.29 -32.70
N VAL A 77 -8.19 -21.56 -31.97
CA VAL A 77 -9.38 -20.68 -31.93
C VAL A 77 -9.10 -19.36 -31.18
N ALA A 78 -8.30 -19.40 -30.12
CA ALA A 78 -7.93 -18.20 -29.35
C ALA A 78 -7.04 -17.24 -30.15
N HIS A 79 -6.15 -17.79 -30.98
CA HIS A 79 -5.01 -17.06 -31.53
C HIS A 79 -5.03 -16.85 -33.06
N LYS A 80 -5.82 -17.62 -33.81
CA LYS A 80 -5.88 -17.50 -35.28
C LYS A 80 -7.25 -16.99 -35.70
N PRO A 81 -7.35 -15.91 -36.49
CA PRO A 81 -8.62 -15.45 -37.02
C PRO A 81 -9.02 -16.26 -38.27
N VAL A 82 -10.28 -16.09 -38.69
CA VAL A 82 -10.72 -16.49 -40.04
C VAL A 82 -10.37 -15.37 -41.01
N PHE A 83 -9.76 -15.72 -42.14
CA PHE A 83 -9.51 -14.80 -43.25
C PHE A 83 -10.61 -14.94 -44.31
N LEU A 84 -11.16 -13.80 -44.73
CA LEU A 84 -12.16 -13.70 -45.79
C LEU A 84 -11.57 -12.90 -46.96
N THR A 85 -11.10 -13.58 -48.00
CA THR A 85 -10.42 -12.96 -49.14
C THR A 85 -11.39 -12.75 -50.29
N MET A 86 -11.66 -11.49 -50.65
CA MET A 86 -12.58 -11.10 -51.72
C MET A 86 -11.85 -10.93 -53.06
N THR A 87 -12.37 -11.57 -54.10
CA THR A 87 -11.74 -11.67 -55.43
C THR A 87 -12.70 -11.29 -56.54
N GLU A 88 -12.32 -10.36 -57.41
CA GLU A 88 -13.01 -10.02 -58.65
C GLU A 88 -12.71 -11.04 -59.75
N VAL A 89 -13.74 -11.45 -60.50
CA VAL A 89 -13.64 -12.32 -61.68
C VAL A 89 -13.77 -11.45 -62.94
N LEU A 90 -12.67 -11.27 -63.66
CA LEU A 90 -12.65 -10.40 -64.83
C LEU A 90 -13.32 -11.08 -66.06
N PRO A 91 -14.02 -10.34 -66.93
CA PRO A 91 -14.63 -10.90 -68.13
C PRO A 91 -13.63 -11.61 -69.05
N LYS A 92 -14.01 -12.80 -69.56
CA LYS A 92 -13.20 -13.60 -70.50
C LYS A 92 -13.00 -12.85 -71.83
N GLU A 93 -11.76 -12.44 -72.11
CA GLU A 93 -11.36 -11.97 -73.43
C GLU A 93 -11.30 -13.16 -74.43
N LYS A 94 -11.67 -12.93 -75.70
CA LYS A 94 -11.95 -13.96 -76.74
C LYS A 94 -10.77 -14.86 -77.17
N LYS A 95 -9.67 -14.91 -76.40
CA LYS A 95 -8.49 -15.77 -76.64
C LYS A 95 -7.92 -16.44 -75.38
N GLN A 96 -8.45 -16.19 -74.18
CA GLN A 96 -7.98 -16.83 -72.95
C GLN A 96 -8.77 -18.12 -72.65
N LYS A 97 -8.05 -19.13 -72.15
CA LYS A 97 -8.61 -20.43 -71.75
C LYS A 97 -9.17 -20.39 -70.32
N ASP A 98 -8.45 -19.71 -69.44
CA ASP A 98 -8.70 -19.64 -68.01
C ASP A 98 -9.24 -18.25 -67.63
N GLU A 99 -9.88 -18.12 -66.47
CA GLU A 99 -10.43 -16.84 -65.99
C GLU A 99 -9.37 -16.04 -65.25
N LYS A 100 -9.20 -14.76 -65.61
CA LYS A 100 -8.31 -13.86 -64.89
C LYS A 100 -9.04 -13.30 -63.67
N THR A 101 -8.49 -13.54 -62.49
CA THR A 101 -9.00 -13.01 -61.21
C THR A 101 -8.10 -11.92 -60.65
N LEU A 102 -8.67 -11.03 -59.84
CA LEU A 102 -7.95 -9.98 -59.10
C LEU A 102 -8.39 -10.02 -57.64
N VAL A 103 -7.47 -10.17 -56.69
CA VAL A 103 -7.82 -10.07 -55.26
C VAL A 103 -8.02 -8.60 -54.92
N LEU A 104 -9.22 -8.25 -54.45
CA LEU A 104 -9.60 -6.87 -54.13
C LEU A 104 -9.19 -6.50 -52.69
N GLY A 105 -9.34 -7.42 -51.76
CA GLY A 105 -9.03 -7.21 -50.35
C GLY A 105 -9.23 -8.44 -49.48
N GLN A 106 -8.90 -8.32 -48.20
CA GLN A 106 -9.02 -9.35 -47.19
C GLN A 106 -9.61 -8.76 -45.91
N ALA A 107 -10.65 -9.41 -45.38
CA ALA A 107 -11.23 -9.12 -44.07
C ALA A 107 -10.82 -10.21 -43.06
N VAL A 108 -10.93 -9.89 -41.77
CA VAL A 108 -10.44 -10.71 -40.66
C VAL A 108 -11.55 -10.83 -39.61
N VAL A 109 -11.84 -12.05 -39.16
CA VAL A 109 -12.83 -12.33 -38.11
C VAL A 109 -12.12 -12.99 -36.93
N ASP A 110 -12.11 -12.32 -35.78
CA ASP A 110 -11.62 -12.89 -34.52
C ASP A 110 -12.65 -13.89 -33.98
N LEU A 111 -12.19 -15.06 -33.51
CA LEU A 111 -13.05 -16.11 -32.95
C LEU A 111 -13.08 -16.12 -31.42
N LEU A 112 -12.34 -15.21 -30.78
CA LEU A 112 -12.22 -15.13 -29.33
C LEU A 112 -13.57 -15.13 -28.56
N PRO A 113 -14.65 -14.44 -29.00
CA PRO A 113 -15.92 -14.46 -28.26
C PRO A 113 -16.52 -15.86 -28.04
N LEU A 114 -16.22 -16.83 -28.92
CA LEU A 114 -16.66 -18.22 -28.79
C LEU A 114 -15.98 -18.97 -27.62
N LEU A 115 -14.84 -18.47 -27.14
CA LEU A 115 -14.14 -18.96 -25.95
C LEU A 115 -14.55 -18.22 -24.68
N GLU A 116 -14.95 -16.95 -24.82
CA GLU A 116 -15.51 -16.13 -23.73
C GLU A 116 -16.94 -16.58 -23.37
N GLY A 117 -17.60 -17.34 -24.25
CA GLY A 117 -18.79 -18.14 -23.96
C GLY A 117 -19.92 -18.02 -24.98
N GLU A 118 -19.74 -17.20 -26.03
CA GLU A 118 -20.78 -16.95 -27.03
C GLU A 118 -21.02 -18.16 -27.95
N THR A 119 -22.28 -18.34 -28.37
CA THR A 119 -22.69 -19.34 -29.37
C THR A 119 -23.00 -18.73 -30.73
N SER A 120 -23.14 -17.40 -30.81
CA SER A 120 -23.45 -16.67 -32.04
C SER A 120 -22.86 -15.27 -32.01
N LEU A 121 -21.93 -14.99 -32.92
CA LEU A 121 -21.30 -13.69 -33.12
C LEU A 121 -21.79 -13.10 -34.45
N GLU A 122 -22.24 -11.85 -34.46
CA GLU A 122 -22.68 -11.12 -35.65
C GLU A 122 -21.88 -9.81 -35.75
N VAL A 123 -21.07 -9.67 -36.80
CA VAL A 123 -20.06 -8.61 -36.91
C VAL A 123 -19.92 -8.09 -38.34
N ILE A 124 -19.79 -6.77 -38.50
CA ILE A 124 -19.46 -6.12 -39.77
C ILE A 124 -17.94 -5.86 -39.76
N VAL A 125 -17.19 -6.64 -40.54
CA VAL A 125 -15.72 -6.57 -40.59
C VAL A 125 -15.23 -5.72 -41.76
N PRO A 126 -14.20 -4.87 -41.57
CA PRO A 126 -13.62 -4.08 -42.65
C PRO A 126 -12.89 -4.98 -43.67
N LEU A 127 -13.06 -4.67 -44.96
CA LEU A 127 -12.31 -5.29 -46.04
C LEU A 127 -11.06 -4.46 -46.34
N HIS A 128 -9.88 -4.94 -45.92
CA HIS A 128 -8.63 -4.23 -46.15
C HIS A 128 -8.14 -4.42 -47.59
N PRO A 129 -7.75 -3.35 -48.32
CA PRO A 129 -7.36 -3.44 -49.72
C PRO A 129 -6.03 -4.19 -49.91
N MET A 130 -5.91 -4.89 -51.04
CA MET A 130 -4.62 -5.36 -51.56
C MET A 130 -3.83 -4.21 -52.20
N GLN A 131 -2.50 -4.30 -52.21
CA GLN A 131 -1.67 -3.40 -53.02
C GLN A 131 -2.00 -3.56 -54.52
N GLY A 132 -2.26 -2.46 -55.21
CA GLY A 132 -2.73 -2.42 -56.60
C GLY A 132 -4.23 -2.69 -56.77
N SER A 133 -5.01 -2.69 -55.68
CA SER A 133 -6.48 -2.83 -55.72
C SER A 133 -7.16 -1.50 -56.08
N PRO A 134 -8.29 -1.51 -56.81
CA PRO A 134 -9.14 -0.31 -56.94
C PRO A 134 -9.71 0.18 -55.60
N LEU A 135 -9.60 -0.62 -54.53
CA LEU A 135 -10.00 -0.25 -53.17
C LEU A 135 -8.89 0.49 -52.38
N GLU A 136 -7.70 0.68 -52.96
CA GLU A 136 -6.55 1.30 -52.28
C GLU A 136 -6.63 2.85 -52.25
N THR A 137 -7.49 3.48 -53.06
CA THR A 137 -7.66 4.94 -53.11
C THR A 137 -8.96 5.42 -52.46
N PRO A 138 -8.98 5.76 -51.16
CA PRO A 138 -10.14 6.39 -50.52
C PRO A 138 -10.34 7.81 -51.07
N GLN A 139 -11.28 7.97 -52.00
CA GLN A 139 -11.78 9.29 -52.38
C GLN A 139 -12.52 9.92 -51.19
N PRO A 140 -12.29 11.20 -50.87
CA PRO A 140 -12.92 11.86 -49.72
C PRO A 140 -14.44 11.87 -49.87
N GLY A 141 -15.14 11.22 -48.93
CA GLY A 141 -16.61 11.10 -48.91
C GLY A 141 -17.16 9.67 -49.08
N PHE A 142 -16.34 8.67 -49.41
CA PHE A 142 -16.79 7.27 -49.45
C PHE A 142 -16.57 6.53 -48.12
N LYS A 143 -17.46 5.56 -47.84
CA LYS A 143 -17.35 4.63 -46.71
C LYS A 143 -16.31 3.54 -47.00
N GLN A 144 -15.83 2.90 -45.94
CA GLN A 144 -14.94 1.75 -46.02
C GLN A 144 -15.71 0.48 -46.38
N CYS A 145 -15.23 -0.25 -47.40
CA CYS A 145 -15.78 -1.53 -47.81
C CYS A 145 -15.80 -2.52 -46.64
N SER A 146 -16.88 -3.29 -46.48
CA SER A 146 -17.06 -4.22 -45.36
C SER A 146 -17.90 -5.45 -45.71
N LEU A 147 -17.81 -6.48 -44.87
CA LEU A 147 -18.56 -7.73 -44.98
C LEU A 147 -19.32 -8.01 -43.68
N GLU A 148 -20.58 -8.42 -43.77
CA GLU A 148 -21.39 -8.86 -42.64
C GLU A 148 -21.23 -10.37 -42.46
N VAL A 149 -20.73 -10.76 -41.28
CA VAL A 149 -20.35 -12.14 -40.97
C VAL A 149 -21.04 -12.61 -39.71
N LYS A 150 -21.62 -13.81 -39.79
CA LYS A 150 -22.33 -14.47 -38.69
C LYS A 150 -21.65 -15.80 -38.40
N VAL A 151 -21.01 -15.90 -37.24
CA VAL A 151 -20.34 -17.11 -36.76
C VAL A 151 -21.27 -17.79 -35.75
N PHE A 152 -21.46 -19.10 -35.87
CA PHE A 152 -22.40 -19.86 -35.04
C PHE A 152 -21.84 -21.22 -34.61
N VAL A 153 -22.12 -21.60 -33.37
CA VAL A 153 -21.83 -22.92 -32.79
C VAL A 153 -23.06 -23.38 -32.02
N ALA A 154 -23.47 -24.64 -32.20
CA ALA A 154 -24.70 -25.17 -31.59
C ALA A 154 -24.66 -25.30 -30.05
N GLU A 155 -23.45 -25.34 -29.47
CA GLU A 155 -23.19 -25.33 -28.02
C GLU A 155 -21.93 -24.46 -27.75
N PRO A 156 -21.79 -23.84 -26.56
CA PRO A 156 -20.57 -23.12 -26.19
C PRO A 156 -19.34 -24.02 -26.28
N LEU A 157 -18.21 -23.51 -26.77
CA LEU A 157 -16.99 -24.31 -26.97
C LEU A 157 -16.44 -24.90 -25.66
N LEU A 158 -16.68 -24.24 -24.53
CA LEU A 158 -16.32 -24.68 -23.18
C LEU A 158 -17.58 -24.97 -22.34
N THR A 159 -17.53 -25.99 -21.48
CA THR A 159 -18.56 -26.16 -20.42
C THR A 159 -18.43 -25.06 -19.37
N THR A 160 -19.50 -24.77 -18.62
CA THR A 160 -19.48 -23.76 -17.55
C THR A 160 -18.41 -24.02 -16.48
N ALA A 161 -18.13 -25.29 -16.17
CA ALA A 161 -17.06 -25.67 -15.24
C ALA A 161 -15.65 -25.40 -15.81
N GLN A 162 -15.43 -25.73 -17.09
CA GLN A 162 -14.18 -25.38 -17.78
C GLN A 162 -14.01 -23.86 -17.88
N ALA A 163 -15.02 -23.16 -18.38
CA ALA A 163 -15.02 -21.71 -18.54
C ALA A 163 -14.88 -20.95 -17.22
N ALA A 164 -15.32 -21.52 -16.09
CA ALA A 164 -15.07 -20.96 -14.76
C ALA A 164 -13.58 -21.09 -14.37
N GLY A 165 -13.03 -22.31 -14.42
CA GLY A 165 -11.67 -22.63 -13.98
C GLY A 165 -10.55 -22.26 -14.96
N SER A 166 -10.86 -22.00 -16.23
CA SER A 166 -9.88 -21.59 -17.24
C SER A 166 -9.59 -20.09 -17.21
N ASN A 167 -8.50 -19.69 -17.84
CA ASN A 167 -8.12 -18.30 -18.05
C ASN A 167 -7.56 -18.11 -19.47
N LEU A 168 -7.51 -16.87 -19.95
CA LEU A 168 -6.94 -16.53 -21.25
C LEU A 168 -5.74 -15.64 -21.05
N LEU A 169 -4.57 -16.10 -21.48
CA LEU A 169 -3.32 -15.37 -21.42
C LEU A 169 -3.08 -14.62 -22.75
N LYS A 170 -2.96 -13.30 -22.70
CA LYS A 170 -2.57 -12.43 -23.80
C LYS A 170 -1.18 -11.87 -23.49
N VAL A 171 -0.21 -12.07 -24.38
CA VAL A 171 1.16 -11.55 -24.26
C VAL A 171 1.42 -10.61 -25.42
N THR A 172 1.69 -9.34 -25.14
CA THR A 172 1.98 -8.33 -26.17
C THR A 172 3.45 -7.93 -26.09
N LEU A 173 4.19 -8.19 -27.17
CA LEU A 173 5.54 -7.68 -27.37
C LEU A 173 5.46 -6.37 -28.16
N GLU A 174 5.78 -5.25 -27.52
CA GLU A 174 5.80 -3.97 -28.19
C GLU A 174 7.10 -3.78 -28.98
N ALA A 175 8.21 -3.67 -28.26
CA ALA A 175 9.47 -3.16 -28.80
C ALA A 175 10.68 -3.60 -27.97
N ALA A 176 11.87 -3.51 -28.58
CA ALA A 176 13.16 -3.49 -27.91
C ALA A 176 13.85 -2.16 -28.22
N TYR A 177 14.24 -1.41 -27.19
CA TYR A 177 14.86 -0.10 -27.31
C TYR A 177 16.35 -0.18 -26.98
N SER A 178 17.13 0.80 -27.46
CA SER A 178 18.57 0.86 -27.19
C SER A 178 19.31 -0.40 -27.68
N VAL A 179 18.97 -0.89 -28.88
CA VAL A 179 19.52 -2.14 -29.45
C VAL A 179 20.96 -1.97 -29.95
N PRO A 180 21.78 -3.05 -30.03
CA PRO A 180 23.21 -2.97 -30.35
C PRO A 180 23.55 -2.18 -31.63
N GLU A 181 24.62 -1.41 -31.60
CA GLU A 181 25.05 -0.59 -32.74
C GLU A 181 25.34 -1.42 -34.00
N SER A 182 25.78 -2.67 -33.82
CA SER A 182 26.00 -3.65 -34.89
C SER A 182 24.76 -4.01 -35.69
N PHE A 183 23.55 -3.65 -35.23
CA PHE A 183 22.31 -3.83 -35.98
C PHE A 183 22.15 -2.72 -37.02
N ASN A 184 22.23 -3.09 -38.31
CA ASN A 184 22.21 -2.15 -39.44
C ASN A 184 21.01 -2.46 -40.37
N PRO A 185 20.07 -1.51 -40.60
CA PRO A 185 18.92 -1.73 -41.48
C PRO A 185 19.29 -1.85 -42.96
N LEU A 186 20.53 -1.48 -43.35
CA LEU A 186 21.07 -1.67 -44.70
C LEU A 186 21.83 -3.01 -44.86
N GLY A 187 21.83 -3.86 -43.83
CA GLY A 187 22.45 -5.19 -43.87
C GLY A 187 21.62 -6.24 -44.63
N PRO A 188 22.13 -7.48 -44.76
CA PRO A 188 21.32 -8.60 -45.25
C PRO A 188 20.12 -8.83 -44.31
N PRO A 189 18.94 -9.20 -44.82
CA PRO A 189 17.71 -9.24 -44.03
C PRO A 189 17.84 -10.17 -42.81
N GLN A 190 17.49 -9.64 -41.64
CA GLN A 190 17.51 -10.35 -40.37
C GLN A 190 16.09 -10.60 -39.87
N ASN A 191 15.87 -11.75 -39.25
CA ASN A 191 14.68 -12.00 -38.44
C ASN A 191 15.07 -11.83 -36.97
N TYR A 192 14.49 -10.81 -36.31
CA TYR A 192 14.57 -10.62 -34.88
C TYR A 192 13.42 -11.37 -34.20
N MET A 193 13.77 -12.34 -33.36
CA MET A 193 12.82 -13.23 -32.69
C MET A 193 12.91 -13.07 -31.18
N VAL A 194 11.76 -13.10 -30.52
CA VAL A 194 11.63 -13.09 -29.06
C VAL A 194 10.66 -14.20 -28.66
N GLY A 195 10.90 -14.88 -27.54
CA GLY A 195 10.05 -15.99 -27.12
C GLY A 195 10.07 -16.29 -25.64
N LEU A 196 9.00 -16.96 -25.20
CA LEU A 196 8.83 -17.47 -23.86
C LEU A 196 7.99 -18.76 -23.90
N GLN A 197 8.19 -19.63 -22.91
CA GLN A 197 7.36 -20.81 -22.69
C GLN A 197 6.29 -20.48 -21.64
N VAL A 198 5.05 -20.99 -21.80
CA VAL A 198 3.96 -20.85 -20.82
C VAL A 198 3.24 -22.19 -20.62
N PRO A 199 2.73 -22.54 -19.43
CA PRO A 199 1.99 -23.78 -19.24
C PRO A 199 0.71 -23.80 -20.08
N ALA A 200 0.41 -24.92 -20.75
CA ALA A 200 -0.79 -25.09 -21.56
C ALA A 200 -1.46 -26.47 -21.32
N HIS A 201 -2.48 -26.77 -22.12
CA HIS A 201 -3.33 -27.95 -21.96
C HIS A 201 -2.53 -29.27 -21.88
N GLY A 202 -2.77 -30.05 -20.81
CA GLY A 202 -2.17 -31.37 -20.62
C GLY A 202 -0.69 -31.38 -20.23
N GLU A 203 -0.29 -30.48 -19.31
CA GLU A 203 1.06 -30.40 -18.70
C GLU A 203 2.22 -30.14 -19.68
N LYS A 204 1.92 -29.56 -20.84
CA LYS A 204 2.95 -29.18 -21.83
C LYS A 204 3.19 -27.69 -21.80
N ASP A 205 4.46 -27.30 -21.81
CA ASP A 205 4.84 -25.90 -22.07
C ASP A 205 4.60 -25.56 -23.54
N TYR A 206 3.86 -24.49 -23.78
CA TYR A 206 3.57 -23.93 -25.09
C TYR A 206 4.55 -22.78 -25.42
N PRO A 207 5.25 -22.83 -26.56
CA PRO A 207 6.23 -21.80 -26.94
C PRO A 207 5.54 -20.63 -27.67
N ILE A 208 5.42 -19.50 -26.99
CA ILE A 208 5.05 -18.22 -27.61
C ILE A 208 6.29 -17.67 -28.33
N LEU A 209 6.18 -17.41 -29.64
CA LEU A 209 7.29 -16.98 -30.49
C LEU A 209 6.91 -15.77 -31.37
N PHE A 210 7.42 -14.59 -31.02
CA PHE A 210 7.35 -13.38 -31.81
C PHE A 210 8.48 -13.35 -32.85
N LYS A 211 8.18 -12.90 -34.08
CA LYS A 211 9.08 -12.98 -35.24
C LYS A 211 8.94 -11.73 -36.11
N ASN A 212 9.89 -11.52 -37.02
CA ASN A 212 9.89 -10.46 -38.02
C ASN A 212 9.87 -9.03 -37.42
N GLY A 213 10.58 -8.81 -36.31
CA GLY A 213 10.71 -7.49 -35.71
C GLY A 213 11.32 -6.48 -36.68
N THR A 214 10.75 -5.28 -36.75
CA THR A 214 11.18 -4.22 -37.68
C THR A 214 12.18 -3.30 -37.01
N LEU A 215 13.45 -3.34 -37.45
CA LEU A 215 14.50 -2.43 -37.00
C LEU A 215 14.25 -1.01 -37.52
N LYS A 216 14.05 -0.05 -36.62
CA LYS A 216 13.98 1.39 -36.88
C LYS A 216 15.24 2.10 -36.37
N LEU A 217 15.60 3.17 -37.05
CA LEU A 217 16.58 4.15 -36.58
C LEU A 217 15.93 5.11 -35.56
N GLY A 218 16.75 5.94 -34.90
CA GLY A 218 16.26 7.04 -34.07
C GLY A 218 15.45 8.07 -34.87
N GLY A 219 14.60 8.82 -34.16
CA GLY A 219 13.65 9.78 -34.70
C GLY A 219 12.60 10.12 -33.65
N GLU A 220 11.36 10.36 -34.08
CA GLU A 220 10.24 10.55 -33.17
C GLU A 220 9.89 9.24 -32.42
N ARG A 221 9.24 9.37 -31.26
CA ARG A 221 8.72 8.23 -30.48
C ARG A 221 7.62 7.50 -31.28
N GLU A 222 7.37 6.23 -30.95
CA GLU A 222 6.22 5.53 -31.53
C GLU A 222 4.91 6.22 -31.11
N PRO A 223 3.99 6.54 -32.04
CA PRO A 223 2.73 7.17 -31.70
C PRO A 223 1.87 6.24 -30.85
N VAL A 224 1.09 6.83 -29.93
CA VAL A 224 0.07 6.14 -29.15
C VAL A 224 -1.26 6.92 -29.23
N PRO A 225 -2.42 6.22 -29.33
CA PRO A 225 -2.56 4.78 -29.46
C PRO A 225 -2.13 4.24 -30.83
N ARG A 226 -1.58 3.02 -30.86
CA ARG A 226 -1.26 2.27 -32.10
C ARG A 226 -1.79 0.83 -32.05
N PRO A 227 -2.22 0.22 -33.17
CA PRO A 227 -2.88 -1.09 -33.15
C PRO A 227 -1.91 -2.23 -32.82
N LYS A 228 -2.40 -3.20 -32.04
CA LYS A 228 -1.77 -4.51 -31.88
C LYS A 228 -1.96 -5.35 -33.15
N LYS A 229 -1.06 -6.30 -33.40
CA LYS A 229 -0.99 -7.09 -34.63
C LYS A 229 -0.93 -8.60 -34.37
N TRP A 230 -1.43 -9.37 -35.33
CA TRP A 230 -1.35 -10.83 -35.33
C TRP A 230 0.09 -11.31 -35.66
N PRO A 231 0.73 -12.18 -34.85
CA PRO A 231 2.03 -12.80 -35.14
C PRO A 231 1.93 -13.95 -36.16
N ILE A 232 1.11 -13.75 -37.20
CA ILE A 232 0.75 -14.75 -38.20
C ILE A 232 1.41 -14.38 -39.53
N ALA A 233 2.09 -15.36 -40.14
CA ALA A 233 2.72 -15.17 -41.45
C ALA A 233 1.71 -15.23 -42.60
N ASN A 234 2.06 -14.62 -43.73
CA ASN A 234 1.35 -14.71 -45.02
C ASN A 234 -0.05 -14.04 -45.10
N ILE A 235 -0.36 -13.11 -44.19
CA ILE A 235 -1.52 -12.20 -44.35
C ILE A 235 -1.34 -11.40 -45.66
N LEU A 236 -2.41 -11.30 -46.46
CA LEU A 236 -2.33 -10.79 -47.84
C LEU A 236 -2.46 -9.26 -47.89
N ALA A 237 -3.40 -8.69 -47.15
CA ALA A 237 -3.64 -7.25 -47.12
C ALA A 237 -2.91 -6.59 -45.93
N PRO A 238 -2.08 -5.54 -46.12
CA PRO A 238 -1.32 -4.94 -45.03
C PRO A 238 -2.15 -4.46 -43.82
N GLY A 239 -3.39 -3.99 -44.06
CA GLY A 239 -4.29 -3.58 -42.98
C GLY A 239 -4.86 -4.74 -42.15
N ALA A 240 -4.95 -5.94 -42.73
CA ALA A 240 -5.45 -7.16 -42.07
C ALA A 240 -4.46 -7.75 -41.05
N ASN A 241 -3.26 -7.18 -40.91
CA ASN A 241 -2.32 -7.55 -39.84
C ASN A 241 -2.77 -7.09 -38.46
N ASN A 242 -3.65 -6.08 -38.38
CA ASN A 242 -4.09 -5.50 -37.12
C ASN A 242 -5.17 -6.36 -36.44
N ILE A 243 -5.19 -6.36 -35.12
CA ILE A 243 -6.26 -6.92 -34.30
C ILE A 243 -7.32 -5.82 -34.10
N LEU A 244 -8.60 -6.14 -34.31
CA LEU A 244 -9.70 -5.20 -34.13
C LEU A 244 -9.82 -4.81 -32.64
N ASP A 245 -10.09 -3.51 -32.39
CA ASP A 245 -10.26 -2.88 -31.08
C ASP A 245 -9.13 -3.08 -30.04
N ALA A 246 -7.98 -3.63 -30.45
CA ALA A 246 -6.82 -3.88 -29.59
C ALA A 246 -5.68 -2.90 -29.89
N PHE A 247 -5.41 -2.01 -28.93
CA PHE A 247 -4.42 -0.93 -29.08
C PHE A 247 -3.38 -0.93 -27.95
N ILE A 248 -2.18 -0.48 -28.29
CA ILE A 248 -1.14 -0.07 -27.34
C ILE A 248 -1.35 1.42 -27.07
N VAL A 249 -1.79 1.73 -25.85
CA VAL A 249 -2.21 3.09 -25.43
C VAL A 249 -1.05 3.88 -24.77
N GLY A 250 0.00 3.19 -24.33
CA GLY A 250 1.07 3.77 -23.50
C GLY A 250 0.65 3.97 -22.04
N GLY A 251 1.44 4.74 -21.30
CA GLY A 251 1.24 5.08 -19.88
C GLY A 251 2.45 5.87 -19.34
N PRO A 252 2.39 6.37 -18.09
CA PRO A 252 3.60 6.79 -17.38
C PRO A 252 4.53 5.58 -17.17
N TYR A 253 5.84 5.78 -17.29
CA TYR A 253 6.80 4.68 -17.13
C TYR A 253 7.10 4.39 -15.65
N GLU A 254 6.75 5.33 -14.77
CA GLU A 254 6.77 5.19 -13.31
C GLU A 254 5.71 4.19 -12.79
N GLU A 255 4.73 3.81 -13.62
CA GLU A 255 3.75 2.74 -13.35
C GLU A 255 4.07 1.44 -14.13
N GLU A 256 5.20 1.39 -14.86
CA GLU A 256 5.67 0.17 -15.53
C GLU A 256 6.40 -0.76 -14.55
N GLU A 257 6.21 -2.07 -14.73
CA GLU A 257 6.96 -3.12 -14.02
C GLU A 257 8.41 -3.22 -14.55
N GLY A 258 9.30 -3.86 -13.77
CA GLY A 258 10.66 -4.17 -14.20
C GLY A 258 11.74 -3.27 -13.61
N GLU A 259 12.73 -2.92 -14.43
CA GLU A 259 14.03 -2.37 -13.97
C GLU A 259 14.27 -0.90 -14.36
N LEU A 260 13.33 -0.28 -15.09
CA LEU A 260 13.48 1.06 -15.68
C LEU A 260 12.25 1.94 -15.41
N ASN A 261 11.86 2.04 -14.14
CA ASN A 261 10.67 2.77 -13.66
C ASN A 261 11.00 3.83 -12.59
N HIS A 262 12.27 4.05 -12.26
CA HIS A 262 12.68 5.04 -11.26
C HIS A 262 12.81 6.44 -11.90
N PRO A 263 12.67 7.53 -11.12
CA PRO A 263 12.80 8.90 -11.65
C PRO A 263 14.15 9.21 -12.32
N GLU A 264 15.20 8.46 -11.99
CA GLU A 264 16.53 8.56 -12.61
C GLU A 264 16.60 7.94 -14.02
N ASP A 265 15.80 6.91 -14.31
CA ASP A 265 15.73 6.28 -15.63
C ASP A 265 15.13 7.19 -16.71
N ARG A 266 14.44 8.26 -16.30
CA ARG A 266 13.65 9.14 -17.18
C ARG A 266 14.41 9.68 -18.37
N GLU A 267 15.66 10.12 -18.16
CA GLU A 267 16.48 10.63 -19.25
C GLU A 267 16.93 9.50 -20.17
N PHE A 268 17.39 8.38 -19.61
CA PHE A 268 17.79 7.19 -20.36
C PHE A 268 16.64 6.65 -21.22
N ARG A 269 15.44 6.49 -20.66
CA ARG A 269 14.20 6.14 -21.37
C ARG A 269 13.95 7.09 -22.54
N SER A 270 14.01 8.40 -22.30
CA SER A 270 13.79 9.42 -23.34
C SER A 270 14.82 9.34 -24.47
N GLN A 271 16.11 9.16 -24.16
CA GLN A 271 17.16 8.97 -25.15
C GLN A 271 17.03 7.65 -25.92
N ALA A 272 16.62 6.57 -25.25
CA ALA A 272 16.42 5.24 -25.84
C ALA A 272 15.19 5.17 -26.77
N GLU A 273 14.10 5.86 -26.42
CA GLU A 273 12.87 5.93 -27.22
C GLU A 273 13.03 6.83 -28.45
N CYS A 274 13.68 7.99 -28.30
CA CYS A 274 13.86 8.97 -29.37
C CYS A 274 15.15 8.73 -30.20
N ILE A 275 16.32 8.74 -29.57
CA ILE A 275 17.61 8.94 -30.27
C ILE A 275 18.21 7.63 -30.77
N LYS A 276 18.07 6.54 -30.00
CA LYS A 276 18.72 5.25 -30.29
C LYS A 276 17.91 4.39 -31.28
N LYS A 277 18.58 3.36 -31.81
CA LYS A 277 17.96 2.31 -32.63
C LYS A 277 16.98 1.48 -31.78
N ARG A 278 15.89 1.01 -32.40
CA ARG A 278 14.86 0.17 -31.76
C ARG A 278 14.31 -0.88 -32.71
N ILE A 279 13.82 -2.01 -32.20
CA ILE A 279 13.08 -3.02 -32.97
C ILE A 279 11.62 -2.97 -32.52
N ILE A 280 10.69 -2.87 -33.47
CA ILE A 280 9.24 -2.83 -33.20
C ILE A 280 8.58 -4.12 -33.68
N TRP A 281 7.70 -4.69 -32.87
CA TRP A 281 6.82 -5.80 -33.23
C TRP A 281 5.34 -5.36 -33.17
N ASP A 282 4.91 -4.84 -32.02
CA ASP A 282 3.50 -4.61 -31.64
C ASP A 282 2.61 -5.87 -31.78
N LEU A 283 3.16 -7.04 -31.49
CA LEU A 283 2.50 -8.34 -31.71
C LEU A 283 1.81 -8.84 -30.43
N GLU A 284 0.55 -9.26 -30.52
CA GLU A 284 -0.14 -9.97 -29.42
C GLU A 284 -0.26 -11.47 -29.72
N SER A 285 0.27 -12.30 -28.83
CA SER A 285 0.00 -13.74 -28.81
C SER A 285 -1.01 -14.09 -27.74
N ARG A 286 -1.80 -15.13 -27.97
CA ARG A 286 -2.88 -15.57 -27.08
C ARG A 286 -2.72 -17.07 -26.82
N CYS A 287 -2.94 -17.48 -25.57
CA CYS A 287 -2.84 -18.87 -25.12
C CYS A 287 -4.00 -19.18 -24.15
N TYR A 288 -4.63 -20.33 -24.32
CA TYR A 288 -5.71 -20.80 -23.45
C TYR A 288 -5.14 -21.60 -22.28
N LEU A 289 -5.37 -21.10 -21.06
CA LEU A 289 -4.97 -21.79 -19.83
C LEU A 289 -6.17 -22.59 -19.30
N ASP A 290 -6.12 -23.92 -19.36
CA ASP A 290 -7.08 -24.76 -18.64
C ASP A 290 -6.87 -24.67 -17.11
N SER A 291 -7.78 -25.25 -16.34
CA SER A 291 -7.70 -25.19 -14.87
C SER A 291 -6.43 -25.80 -14.27
N HIS A 292 -5.74 -26.71 -14.97
CA HIS A 292 -4.46 -27.26 -14.52
C HIS A 292 -3.29 -26.36 -14.93
N ALA A 293 -3.31 -25.81 -16.15
CA ALA A 293 -2.36 -24.81 -16.61
C ALA A 293 -2.38 -23.55 -15.73
N VAL A 294 -3.55 -23.08 -15.29
CA VAL A 294 -3.70 -21.97 -14.33
C VAL A 294 -3.00 -22.29 -13.00
N SER A 295 -3.26 -23.46 -12.41
CA SER A 295 -2.60 -23.88 -11.16
C SER A 295 -1.10 -24.12 -11.31
N SER A 296 -0.66 -24.66 -12.45
CA SER A 296 0.76 -24.83 -12.78
C SER A 296 1.46 -23.48 -12.99
N PHE A 297 0.78 -22.50 -13.59
CA PHE A 297 1.31 -21.14 -13.80
C PHE A 297 1.42 -20.41 -12.46
N GLN A 298 0.36 -20.42 -11.63
CA GLN A 298 0.42 -19.92 -10.25
C GLN A 298 1.61 -20.48 -9.48
N LYS A 299 1.77 -21.82 -9.50
CA LYS A 299 2.85 -22.49 -8.78
C LYS A 299 4.23 -22.13 -9.33
N ARG A 300 4.43 -22.14 -10.66
CA ARG A 300 5.72 -21.81 -11.28
C ARG A 300 6.13 -20.35 -11.04
N ILE A 301 5.17 -19.42 -10.96
CA ILE A 301 5.43 -18.04 -10.53
C ILE A 301 5.87 -18.00 -9.06
N ALA A 302 5.21 -18.73 -8.15
CA ALA A 302 5.61 -18.78 -6.74
C ALA A 302 7.00 -19.43 -6.53
N ASP A 303 7.26 -20.56 -7.20
CA ASP A 303 8.50 -21.34 -7.07
C ASP A 303 9.72 -20.64 -7.71
N CYS A 304 9.54 -19.90 -8.82
CA CYS A 304 10.64 -19.37 -9.64
C CYS A 304 10.72 -17.84 -9.66
N ARG A 305 9.60 -17.13 -9.49
CA ARG A 305 9.41 -15.66 -9.47
C ARG A 305 9.75 -14.93 -10.78
N LEU A 306 10.93 -15.18 -11.34
CA LEU A 306 11.41 -14.64 -12.61
C LEU A 306 11.13 -15.61 -13.77
N TRP A 307 10.68 -15.04 -14.89
CA TRP A 307 10.37 -15.77 -16.12
C TRP A 307 11.36 -15.41 -17.23
N PRO A 308 11.95 -16.38 -17.95
CA PRO A 308 12.88 -16.09 -19.02
C PRO A 308 12.12 -15.67 -20.28
N VAL A 309 12.49 -14.53 -20.84
CA VAL A 309 12.06 -14.08 -22.17
C VAL A 309 13.31 -13.95 -23.04
N GLU A 310 13.53 -14.94 -23.90
CA GLU A 310 14.72 -15.02 -24.75
C GLU A 310 14.57 -14.13 -25.99
N ILE A 311 15.68 -13.55 -26.46
CA ILE A 311 15.80 -12.85 -27.75
C ILE A 311 16.92 -13.48 -28.58
N THR A 312 16.71 -13.62 -29.88
CA THR A 312 17.73 -14.08 -30.84
C THR A 312 17.62 -13.34 -32.17
N ARG A 313 18.73 -13.29 -32.92
CA ARG A 313 18.77 -12.80 -34.30
C ARG A 313 19.13 -13.95 -35.24
N VAL A 314 18.36 -14.15 -36.30
CA VAL A 314 18.60 -15.20 -37.30
C VAL A 314 18.61 -14.61 -38.73
N PRO A 315 19.66 -14.87 -39.54
CA PRO A 315 19.70 -14.40 -40.93
C PRO A 315 18.62 -15.04 -41.82
N LEU A 316 17.99 -14.25 -42.69
CA LEU A 316 17.01 -14.74 -43.66
C LEU A 316 17.69 -15.25 -44.94
N ILE A 317 17.96 -16.55 -44.99
CA ILE A 317 18.59 -17.21 -46.15
C ILE A 317 17.58 -17.40 -47.29
N ASN A 318 17.55 -16.45 -48.23
CA ASN A 318 16.83 -16.60 -49.50
C ASN A 318 17.54 -17.60 -50.42
N VAL A 319 17.07 -18.86 -50.46
CA VAL A 319 17.56 -19.87 -51.42
C VAL A 319 16.98 -19.60 -52.82
N PRO A 320 17.81 -19.26 -53.84
CA PRO A 320 17.30 -19.08 -55.19
C PRO A 320 16.90 -20.43 -55.82
N LYS A 321 15.74 -20.47 -56.48
CA LYS A 321 15.25 -21.67 -57.19
C LYS A 321 16.07 -21.92 -58.47
N GLY A 322 17.26 -22.52 -58.36
CA GLY A 322 18.04 -22.93 -59.53
C GLY A 322 19.36 -23.65 -59.26
N LYS A 323 19.49 -24.87 -59.79
CA LYS A 323 20.69 -25.74 -59.85
C LYS A 323 21.23 -26.24 -58.51
N ALA A 324 21.15 -27.55 -58.29
CA ALA A 324 21.83 -28.23 -57.20
C ALA A 324 23.33 -28.37 -57.50
N GLY A 325 24.16 -27.61 -56.77
CA GLY A 325 25.57 -27.92 -56.56
C GLY A 325 25.74 -28.75 -55.28
N LYS A 326 26.72 -29.65 -55.25
CA LYS A 326 27.10 -30.32 -53.98
C LYS A 326 27.75 -29.29 -53.05
N PHE A 327 27.31 -29.26 -51.80
CA PHE A 327 28.08 -28.75 -50.67
C PHE A 327 28.32 -29.90 -49.68
N ASP A 328 29.45 -29.86 -48.99
CA ASP A 328 29.86 -30.91 -48.06
C ASP A 328 29.05 -30.92 -46.76
N LYS A 329 29.05 -32.07 -46.09
CA LYS A 329 28.53 -32.22 -44.73
C LYS A 329 29.61 -31.84 -43.72
N ASN A 330 29.61 -30.60 -43.29
CA ASN A 330 29.89 -30.30 -41.88
C ASN A 330 28.54 -30.11 -41.17
N GLU A 331 28.37 -30.80 -40.05
CA GLU A 331 27.26 -30.58 -39.12
C GLU A 331 27.74 -29.56 -38.08
N ASP A 332 27.94 -28.31 -38.52
CA ASP A 332 28.03 -27.17 -37.59
C ASP A 332 26.64 -26.97 -36.96
N GLU A 333 26.58 -26.99 -35.64
CA GLU A 333 25.35 -26.72 -34.89
C GLU A 333 24.82 -25.32 -35.20
N SER A 334 23.50 -25.13 -35.18
CA SER A 334 22.87 -23.87 -35.57
C SER A 334 23.10 -22.77 -34.52
N GLN A 335 24.28 -22.14 -34.58
CA GLN A 335 24.74 -21.11 -33.65
C GLN A 335 23.76 -19.92 -33.62
N LEU A 336 23.10 -19.72 -32.48
CA LEU A 336 22.15 -18.64 -32.27
C LEU A 336 22.92 -17.31 -32.18
N SER A 337 22.76 -16.43 -33.17
CA SER A 337 23.41 -15.11 -33.15
C SER A 337 22.67 -14.14 -32.22
N PHE A 338 23.41 -13.35 -31.46
CA PHE A 338 22.88 -12.37 -30.49
C PHE A 338 21.80 -12.95 -29.57
N HIS A 339 22.14 -14.03 -28.86
CA HIS A 339 21.25 -14.71 -27.90
C HIS A 339 21.25 -13.97 -26.56
N GLY A 340 20.12 -13.37 -26.19
CA GLY A 340 19.92 -12.64 -24.94
C GLY A 340 18.71 -13.15 -24.16
N VAL A 341 18.55 -12.69 -22.92
CA VAL A 341 17.43 -13.01 -22.04
C VAL A 341 17.06 -11.83 -21.16
N ALA A 342 15.76 -11.54 -21.05
CA ALA A 342 15.18 -10.67 -20.03
C ALA A 342 14.53 -11.51 -18.94
N TYR A 343 14.59 -11.05 -17.69
CA TYR A 343 14.06 -11.74 -16.52
C TYR A 343 12.79 -11.03 -16.02
N VAL A 344 11.63 -11.44 -16.53
CA VAL A 344 10.34 -10.80 -16.20
C VAL A 344 9.86 -11.28 -14.84
N ASN A 345 9.72 -10.37 -13.87
CA ASN A 345 9.08 -10.69 -12.60
C ASN A 345 7.57 -10.91 -12.80
N MET A 346 7.10 -12.14 -12.61
CA MET A 346 5.68 -12.48 -12.76
C MET A 346 4.90 -12.43 -11.44
N VAL A 347 5.57 -12.24 -10.29
CA VAL A 347 4.97 -12.26 -8.95
C VAL A 347 3.77 -11.30 -8.80
N PRO A 348 3.73 -10.10 -9.39
CA PRO A 348 2.56 -9.23 -9.29
C PRO A 348 1.25 -9.82 -9.85
N LEU A 349 1.30 -10.80 -10.76
CA LEU A 349 0.11 -11.54 -11.22
C LEU A 349 -0.52 -12.43 -10.14
N LEU A 350 0.18 -12.68 -9.03
CA LEU A 350 -0.35 -13.36 -7.83
C LEU A 350 -0.97 -12.40 -6.80
N TYR A 351 -0.88 -11.08 -7.02
CA TYR A 351 -1.49 -10.10 -6.12
C TYR A 351 -3.04 -10.11 -6.31
N PRO A 352 -3.86 -10.08 -5.24
CA PRO A 352 -5.30 -10.28 -5.36
C PRO A 352 -6.00 -9.25 -6.24
N GLY A 353 -6.57 -9.70 -7.35
CA GLY A 353 -7.28 -8.88 -8.33
C GLY A 353 -6.42 -8.36 -9.49
N VAL A 354 -5.09 -8.49 -9.45
CA VAL A 354 -4.22 -8.07 -10.56
C VAL A 354 -4.42 -8.99 -11.77
N ARG A 355 -4.58 -8.39 -12.95
CA ARG A 355 -4.82 -9.11 -14.22
C ARG A 355 -3.82 -8.77 -15.33
N ARG A 356 -2.94 -7.80 -15.12
CA ARG A 356 -2.04 -7.26 -16.14
C ARG A 356 -0.76 -6.79 -15.48
N ILE A 357 0.37 -7.20 -16.03
CA ILE A 357 1.66 -6.53 -15.85
C ILE A 357 2.09 -5.96 -17.21
N ARG A 358 2.72 -4.79 -17.21
CA ARG A 358 3.36 -4.21 -18.38
C ARG A 358 4.63 -3.52 -17.90
N GLY A 359 5.76 -3.84 -18.52
CA GLY A 359 7.05 -3.45 -17.97
C GLY A 359 8.18 -3.32 -18.98
N ALA A 360 9.27 -2.71 -18.51
CA ALA A 360 10.53 -2.53 -19.21
C ALA A 360 11.63 -3.36 -18.53
N PHE A 361 12.18 -4.33 -19.26
CA PHE A 361 13.06 -5.36 -18.71
C PHE A 361 14.39 -5.40 -19.49
N HIS A 362 15.53 -5.34 -18.81
CA HIS A 362 16.83 -5.38 -19.46
C HIS A 362 17.11 -6.72 -20.13
N ILE A 363 17.87 -6.68 -21.24
CA ILE A 363 18.35 -7.86 -21.95
C ILE A 363 19.80 -8.13 -21.54
N TYR A 364 20.02 -9.25 -20.88
CA TYR A 364 21.33 -9.76 -20.52
C TYR A 364 21.82 -10.78 -21.57
N PRO A 365 23.14 -11.03 -21.70
CA PRO A 365 23.63 -12.18 -22.46
C PRO A 365 23.02 -13.48 -21.92
N TYR A 366 22.50 -14.33 -22.81
CA TYR A 366 21.99 -15.64 -22.39
C TYR A 366 23.16 -16.54 -21.94
N LEU A 367 23.02 -17.15 -20.75
CA LEU A 367 23.93 -18.12 -20.15
C LEU A 367 23.11 -19.20 -19.44
N ASP A 368 23.27 -20.47 -19.82
CA ASP A 368 22.41 -21.57 -19.32
C ASP A 368 22.44 -21.73 -17.79
N SER A 369 23.61 -21.54 -17.16
CA SER A 369 23.74 -21.59 -15.70
C SER A 369 22.93 -20.51 -14.99
N THR A 370 23.05 -19.25 -15.42
CA THR A 370 22.36 -18.10 -14.83
C THR A 370 20.85 -18.16 -15.07
N VAL A 371 20.43 -18.63 -16.25
CA VAL A 371 19.00 -18.83 -16.56
C VAL A 371 18.40 -19.94 -15.69
N TYR A 372 19.07 -21.08 -15.56
CA TYR A 372 18.62 -22.16 -14.67
C TYR A 372 18.62 -21.73 -13.20
N GLU A 373 19.64 -21.01 -12.73
CA GLU A 373 19.71 -20.50 -11.37
C GLU A 373 18.52 -19.57 -11.05
N LYS A 374 18.27 -18.57 -11.90
CA LYS A 374 17.22 -17.57 -11.69
C LYS A 374 15.80 -18.05 -11.96
N THR A 375 15.59 -18.99 -12.89
CA THR A 375 14.24 -19.32 -13.42
C THR A 375 13.86 -20.80 -13.36
N LYS A 376 14.80 -21.67 -12.97
CA LYS A 376 14.72 -23.14 -13.01
C LYS A 376 14.45 -23.74 -14.41
N CYS A 377 14.47 -22.94 -15.47
CA CYS A 377 14.42 -23.43 -16.84
C CYS A 377 15.72 -24.15 -17.22
N LEU A 378 15.63 -25.39 -17.70
CA LEU A 378 16.79 -26.26 -17.96
C LEU A 378 17.39 -26.09 -19.37
N PHE A 379 16.63 -25.56 -20.32
CA PHE A 379 16.98 -25.52 -21.75
C PHE A 379 16.55 -24.20 -22.39
N SER A 380 17.26 -23.78 -23.43
CA SER A 380 16.88 -22.63 -24.25
C SER A 380 15.75 -23.00 -25.21
N LEU A 381 14.69 -22.20 -25.19
CA LEU A 381 13.56 -22.26 -26.12
C LEU A 381 14.02 -22.28 -27.58
N PHE A 382 15.03 -21.49 -27.93
CA PHE A 382 15.51 -21.40 -29.32
C PHE A 382 16.41 -22.57 -29.75
N ARG A 383 17.06 -23.26 -28.81
CA ARG A 383 17.82 -24.49 -29.11
C ARG A 383 16.87 -25.67 -29.34
N ASP A 384 15.92 -25.89 -28.44
CA ASP A 384 14.93 -26.97 -28.55
C ASP A 384 14.01 -26.79 -29.77
N ALA A 385 13.54 -25.56 -30.01
CA ALA A 385 12.71 -25.27 -31.19
C ALA A 385 13.45 -25.48 -32.53
N GLY A 386 14.78 -25.42 -32.55
CA GLY A 386 15.60 -25.59 -33.75
C GLY A 386 15.35 -26.91 -34.47
N HIS A 387 15.19 -28.01 -33.72
CA HIS A 387 14.91 -29.34 -34.29
C HIS A 387 13.53 -29.44 -34.96
N HIS A 388 12.53 -28.69 -34.48
CA HIS A 388 11.19 -28.64 -35.08
C HIS A 388 11.09 -27.64 -36.23
N LEU A 389 11.78 -26.49 -36.14
CA LEU A 389 11.68 -25.41 -37.12
C LEU A 389 12.16 -25.82 -38.53
N ILE A 390 13.08 -26.78 -38.61
CA ILE A 390 13.64 -27.30 -39.86
C ILE A 390 12.61 -28.10 -40.69
N GLN A 391 11.58 -28.71 -40.06
CA GLN A 391 10.56 -29.48 -40.78
C GLN A 391 9.56 -28.60 -41.52
N ASN A 392 9.09 -27.49 -40.92
CA ASN A 392 8.05 -26.65 -41.52
C ASN A 392 8.49 -25.95 -42.83
N ASN A 393 9.78 -25.80 -43.07
CA ASN A 393 10.30 -25.30 -44.35
C ASN A 393 10.46 -26.39 -45.44
N LYS A 394 10.08 -27.66 -45.18
CA LYS A 394 10.19 -28.79 -46.12
C LYS A 394 9.03 -29.82 -46.05
N THR A 395 7.78 -29.40 -46.21
CA THR A 395 6.71 -30.36 -46.58
C THR A 395 5.63 -29.80 -47.49
N GLY A 396 5.88 -29.86 -48.81
CA GLY A 396 4.83 -29.76 -49.83
C GLY A 396 4.26 -31.14 -50.19
N ALA A 397 3.73 -31.87 -49.22
CA ALA A 397 3.09 -33.18 -49.43
C ALA A 397 2.15 -33.55 -48.27
N VAL A 398 0.95 -34.06 -48.58
CA VAL A 398 0.04 -34.64 -47.59
C VAL A 398 0.54 -36.03 -47.18
N ASN A 399 0.67 -36.28 -45.87
CA ASN A 399 0.36 -37.58 -45.25
C ASN A 399 0.42 -37.50 -43.71
N SER A 400 -0.58 -38.08 -43.04
CA SER A 400 -0.67 -38.18 -41.58
C SER A 400 0.07 -39.41 -41.04
N PRO A 401 0.84 -39.31 -39.94
CA PRO A 401 1.22 -40.44 -39.11
C PRO A 401 0.17 -40.70 -38.02
N VAL A 402 -0.65 -41.74 -38.18
CA VAL A 402 -1.57 -42.18 -37.12
C VAL A 402 -0.78 -42.82 -35.98
N LEU A 403 -0.85 -42.22 -34.79
CA LEU A 403 -0.24 -42.74 -33.56
C LEU A 403 -1.03 -43.96 -33.06
N LYS A 404 -0.64 -45.17 -33.49
CA LYS A 404 -1.14 -46.41 -32.90
C LYS A 404 -0.39 -46.74 -31.62
N SER A 405 -1.12 -46.83 -30.51
CA SER A 405 -0.63 -47.35 -29.25
C SER A 405 -0.28 -48.85 -29.37
N VAL A 406 0.76 -49.27 -28.65
CA VAL A 406 1.05 -50.69 -28.39
C VAL A 406 1.20 -50.87 -26.89
N VAL A 407 0.25 -51.62 -26.31
CA VAL A 407 0.21 -51.94 -24.89
C VAL A 407 1.20 -53.08 -24.57
N SER A 408 1.77 -53.06 -23.36
CA SER A 408 2.76 -54.04 -22.91
C SER A 408 2.16 -55.32 -22.32
N LYS A 409 2.87 -56.46 -22.51
CA LYS A 409 3.02 -57.68 -21.66
C LYS A 409 2.98 -58.99 -22.46
N THR A 410 4.04 -59.79 -22.38
CA THR A 410 4.05 -61.08 -21.65
C THR A 410 5.48 -61.66 -21.57
N LEU A 411 5.70 -62.70 -20.74
CA LEU A 411 7.02 -63.26 -20.40
C LEU A 411 7.31 -64.59 -21.11
N LYS A 412 8.60 -64.96 -21.22
CA LYS A 412 9.23 -66.22 -20.72
C LYS A 412 10.73 -66.29 -21.13
N GLU A 413 11.67 -66.52 -20.19
CA GLU A 413 12.35 -67.80 -19.81
C GLU A 413 13.28 -68.42 -20.88
N ASP A 414 14.45 -69.01 -20.61
CA ASP A 414 15.40 -69.03 -19.44
C ASP A 414 16.73 -69.74 -19.87
N ARG A 415 17.83 -69.67 -19.08
CA ARG A 415 19.05 -70.55 -19.08
C ARG A 415 20.02 -70.47 -20.29
N SER A 416 21.33 -70.84 -20.23
CA SER A 416 22.28 -71.32 -19.18
C SER A 416 23.74 -71.47 -19.73
N VAL A 417 24.89 -71.66 -19.04
CA VAL A 417 25.45 -71.46 -17.64
C VAL A 417 26.97 -71.83 -17.65
N LYS A 418 27.88 -71.04 -16.99
CA LYS A 418 29.27 -71.40 -16.52
C LYS A 418 30.36 -71.77 -17.58
N GLU A 419 31.69 -71.91 -17.33
CA GLU A 419 32.59 -71.66 -16.17
C GLU A 419 34.04 -71.19 -16.57
N LYS A 420 34.98 -71.17 -15.61
CA LYS A 420 36.38 -70.60 -15.57
C LYS A 420 37.45 -71.26 -16.49
N ASP A 421 38.61 -70.59 -16.69
CA ASP A 421 39.91 -70.92 -16.02
C ASP A 421 41.08 -69.93 -16.28
N ILE A 422 42.28 -70.16 -15.69
CA ILE A 422 43.37 -69.17 -15.44
C ILE A 422 44.78 -69.79 -15.63
N ASP A 423 45.73 -69.10 -16.31
CA ASP A 423 47.19 -68.99 -15.98
C ASP A 423 47.91 -67.93 -16.90
N GLY A 424 49.18 -67.55 -16.67
CA GLY A 424 50.05 -67.14 -17.83
C GLY A 424 51.13 -66.03 -17.81
N LYS A 425 51.63 -65.48 -16.69
CA LYS A 425 52.92 -64.68 -16.56
C LYS A 425 53.24 -63.39 -17.40
N LEU A 426 53.55 -62.32 -16.65
CA LEU A 426 54.72 -61.38 -16.76
C LEU A 426 54.88 -60.34 -17.93
N LYS A 427 54.45 -59.09 -17.65
CA LYS A 427 55.15 -57.75 -17.68
C LYS A 427 56.25 -57.38 -18.73
N PRO A 428 56.47 -56.06 -19.02
CA PRO A 428 55.70 -54.83 -18.70
C PRO A 428 55.43 -53.90 -19.92
N GLY A 429 54.57 -52.88 -19.77
CA GLY A 429 54.42 -51.81 -20.78
C GLY A 429 53.20 -50.88 -20.63
N ASP A 430 53.25 -49.98 -19.64
CA ASP A 430 52.47 -48.72 -19.48
C ASP A 430 50.93 -48.69 -19.52
N MET A 431 50.40 -47.51 -19.12
CA MET A 431 48.98 -47.12 -18.97
C MET A 431 48.12 -47.97 -18.02
N GLN A 432 48.11 -47.60 -16.73
CA GLN A 432 47.13 -48.11 -15.76
C GLN A 432 45.96 -47.12 -15.57
N VAL A 433 44.75 -47.64 -15.75
CA VAL A 433 43.45 -47.01 -15.49
C VAL A 433 43.03 -47.25 -14.03
N SER A 434 42.33 -46.31 -13.38
CA SER A 434 41.06 -46.59 -12.63
C SER A 434 40.53 -45.40 -11.84
N SER A 435 39.19 -45.35 -11.75
CA SER A 435 38.41 -44.52 -10.84
C SER A 435 38.22 -45.18 -9.47
N VAL A 436 37.83 -44.40 -8.45
CA VAL A 436 36.75 -44.73 -7.49
C VAL A 436 36.37 -43.48 -6.68
N LYS A 437 35.13 -43.42 -6.18
CA LYS A 437 34.61 -42.33 -5.32
C LYS A 437 34.94 -42.56 -3.84
N SER A 438 35.33 -41.51 -3.09
CA SER A 438 34.75 -41.19 -1.76
C SER A 438 35.32 -39.91 -1.13
N GLN A 439 34.42 -38.99 -0.77
CA GLN A 439 34.49 -37.90 0.22
C GLN A 439 35.79 -37.68 1.04
N SER A 440 36.34 -36.45 1.04
CA SER A 440 36.38 -35.52 2.19
C SER A 440 37.42 -34.40 2.03
N SER A 441 37.36 -33.41 2.94
CA SER A 441 38.24 -32.23 3.15
C SER A 441 38.37 -31.16 2.05
N ASP A 442 38.13 -29.92 2.52
CA ASP A 442 38.62 -28.62 2.04
C ASP A 442 40.14 -28.64 1.74
N THR A 443 40.76 -27.74 0.96
CA THR A 443 40.47 -26.31 0.66
C THR A 443 40.75 -25.98 -0.84
N PRO A 444 40.55 -24.73 -1.35
CA PRO A 444 40.38 -24.51 -2.79
C PRO A 444 41.67 -24.55 -3.63
N VAL A 445 41.50 -24.97 -4.89
CA VAL A 445 42.38 -24.65 -6.02
C VAL A 445 41.50 -24.07 -7.13
N GLU A 446 41.91 -22.94 -7.69
CA GLU A 446 41.19 -22.25 -8.77
C GLU A 446 41.16 -23.11 -10.04
N GLY A 447 39.99 -23.18 -10.69
CA GLY A 447 39.75 -24.08 -11.81
C GLY A 447 38.37 -23.86 -12.43
N GLU A 448 38.18 -22.69 -13.04
CA GLU A 448 36.94 -22.36 -13.75
C GLU A 448 36.64 -23.39 -14.86
N PRO A 449 35.38 -23.84 -15.02
CA PRO A 449 34.97 -24.46 -16.27
C PRO A 449 35.07 -23.43 -17.40
N PRO A 450 35.41 -23.82 -18.64
CA PRO A 450 35.71 -22.87 -19.70
C PRO A 450 34.49 -21.99 -20.03
N LEU A 451 34.60 -20.69 -19.74
CA LEU A 451 33.57 -19.70 -19.98
C LEU A 451 33.29 -19.55 -21.48
N SER A 452 32.19 -20.14 -21.95
CA SER A 452 31.65 -19.93 -23.28
C SER A 452 31.04 -18.52 -23.38
N HIS A 453 31.90 -17.49 -23.43
CA HIS A 453 31.45 -16.10 -23.47
C HIS A 453 30.58 -15.83 -24.71
N ASN A 454 29.32 -15.50 -24.43
CA ASN A 454 28.33 -15.05 -25.41
C ASN A 454 28.63 -13.59 -25.83
N LEU A 455 29.73 -13.39 -26.57
CA LEU A 455 30.27 -12.09 -26.97
C LEU A 455 29.32 -11.26 -27.84
N GLU A 456 28.38 -11.90 -28.55
CA GLU A 456 27.32 -11.18 -29.26
C GLU A 456 26.19 -10.73 -28.32
N GLY A 457 25.75 -11.60 -27.40
CA GLY A 457 24.76 -11.25 -26.38
C GLY A 457 25.23 -10.17 -25.41
N GLN A 458 26.55 -10.07 -25.18
CA GLN A 458 27.16 -9.03 -24.35
C GLN A 458 26.84 -7.61 -24.85
N GLN A 459 26.68 -7.43 -26.17
CA GLN A 459 26.38 -6.13 -26.79
C GLN A 459 25.01 -5.57 -26.39
N TYR A 460 24.07 -6.42 -25.93
CA TYR A 460 22.81 -5.93 -25.35
C TYR A 460 23.04 -5.19 -24.04
N LEU A 461 23.92 -5.70 -23.17
CA LEU A 461 24.25 -5.06 -21.90
C LEU A 461 25.06 -3.77 -22.13
N GLU A 462 26.01 -3.80 -23.06
CA GLU A 462 26.82 -2.61 -23.46
C GLU A 462 25.95 -1.50 -24.06
N ALA A 463 24.92 -1.84 -24.82
CA ALA A 463 23.99 -0.87 -25.39
C ALA A 463 22.91 -0.40 -24.39
N GLY A 464 22.71 -1.11 -23.28
CA GLY A 464 21.58 -0.90 -22.36
C GLY A 464 20.24 -1.33 -22.98
N THR A 465 20.20 -2.42 -23.75
CA THR A 465 18.99 -2.85 -24.43
C THR A 465 17.93 -3.35 -23.44
N TYR A 466 16.69 -2.89 -23.60
CA TYR A 466 15.54 -3.39 -22.84
C TYR A 466 14.37 -3.72 -23.77
N ILE A 467 13.52 -4.69 -23.37
CA ILE A 467 12.23 -4.98 -24.02
C ILE A 467 11.09 -4.33 -23.26
N VAL A 468 10.05 -3.92 -23.99
CA VAL A 468 8.74 -3.55 -23.43
C VAL A 468 7.76 -4.68 -23.71
N LEU A 469 7.26 -5.30 -22.65
CA LEU A 469 6.40 -6.48 -22.68
C LEU A 469 5.17 -6.27 -21.79
N GLU A 470 4.01 -6.67 -22.29
CA GLU A 470 2.76 -6.76 -21.53
C GLU A 470 2.30 -8.22 -21.43
N VAL A 471 1.87 -8.61 -20.23
CA VAL A 471 1.27 -9.92 -19.95
C VAL A 471 -0.07 -9.66 -19.26
N GLN A 472 -1.16 -10.00 -19.93
CA GLN A 472 -2.54 -9.80 -19.49
C GLN A 472 -3.27 -11.14 -19.39
N LEU A 473 -4.11 -11.26 -18.38
CA LEU A 473 -5.07 -12.33 -18.18
C LEU A 473 -6.49 -11.76 -18.25
N ASP A 474 -7.45 -12.56 -18.70
CA ASP A 474 -8.88 -12.21 -18.58
C ASP A 474 -9.30 -12.12 -17.10
N LYS A 475 -8.87 -13.08 -16.28
CA LYS A 475 -9.14 -13.15 -14.83
C LYS A 475 -7.85 -13.01 -14.02
N ALA A 476 -7.94 -12.46 -12.81
CA ALA A 476 -6.82 -12.48 -11.87
C ALA A 476 -6.48 -13.93 -11.47
N LEU A 477 -5.18 -14.26 -11.33
CA LEU A 477 -4.79 -15.59 -10.82
C LEU A 477 -5.23 -15.79 -9.37
N VAL A 478 -5.19 -14.73 -8.57
CA VAL A 478 -5.74 -14.69 -7.21
C VAL A 478 -6.92 -13.71 -7.21
N PRO A 479 -8.17 -14.18 -6.99
CA PRO A 479 -9.31 -13.29 -6.84
C PRO A 479 -9.15 -12.38 -5.60
N ARG A 480 -9.46 -11.08 -5.75
CA ARG A 480 -9.60 -10.18 -4.59
C ARG A 480 -10.90 -10.52 -3.84
N ARG A 481 -10.87 -10.52 -2.50
CA ARG A 481 -12.09 -10.62 -1.68
C ARG A 481 -12.98 -9.40 -1.93
N LEU A 482 -14.29 -9.60 -1.97
CA LEU A 482 -15.24 -8.52 -2.18
C LEU A 482 -15.40 -7.68 -0.89
N PRO A 483 -15.44 -6.34 -0.94
CA PRO A 483 -15.67 -5.50 0.24
C PRO A 483 -16.96 -5.87 0.99
N GLU A 484 -18.01 -6.27 0.27
CA GLU A 484 -19.27 -6.72 0.86
C GLU A 484 -19.14 -8.05 1.63
N GLU A 485 -18.16 -8.90 1.28
CA GLU A 485 -17.85 -10.11 2.03
C GLU A 485 -17.03 -9.80 3.29
N LEU A 486 -16.04 -8.92 3.18
CA LEU A 486 -15.21 -8.48 4.31
C LEU A 486 -16.05 -7.76 5.37
N ALA A 487 -16.85 -6.77 4.97
CA ALA A 487 -17.79 -6.07 5.86
C ALA A 487 -18.79 -7.04 6.52
N ARG A 488 -19.28 -8.07 5.80
CA ARG A 488 -20.14 -9.11 6.39
C ARG A 488 -19.40 -9.92 7.46
N ARG A 489 -18.16 -10.36 7.19
CA ARG A 489 -17.32 -11.09 8.15
C ARG A 489 -16.99 -10.24 9.38
N VAL A 490 -16.65 -8.97 9.22
CA VAL A 490 -16.42 -8.02 10.33
C VAL A 490 -17.67 -7.88 11.20
N LYS A 491 -18.85 -7.76 10.58
CA LYS A 491 -20.16 -7.71 11.26
C LYS A 491 -20.52 -9.01 12.00
N GLU A 492 -20.15 -10.16 11.43
CA GLU A 492 -20.30 -11.48 12.08
C GLU A 492 -19.36 -11.63 13.30
N MET A 493 -18.16 -11.06 13.25
CA MET A 493 -17.21 -11.02 14.38
C MET A 493 -17.57 -10.02 15.48
N ILE A 494 -18.36 -8.99 15.18
CA ILE A 494 -18.75 -7.91 16.11
C ILE A 494 -20.28 -7.83 16.19
N PRO A 495 -20.94 -8.83 16.80
CA PRO A 495 -22.39 -8.81 16.97
C PRO A 495 -22.80 -7.62 17.85
N PRO A 496 -23.86 -6.87 17.49
CA PRO A 496 -24.31 -5.73 18.29
C PRO A 496 -24.72 -6.23 19.68
N ARG A 497 -24.13 -5.62 20.73
CA ARG A 497 -24.49 -5.95 22.14
C ARG A 497 -26.01 -5.87 22.30
N PRO A 498 -26.68 -6.91 22.84
CA PRO A 498 -28.11 -6.86 23.11
C PRO A 498 -28.45 -5.60 23.91
N PRO A 499 -29.54 -4.88 23.57
CA PRO A 499 -29.87 -3.63 24.25
C PRO A 499 -30.06 -3.92 25.74
N LEU A 500 -29.15 -3.36 26.56
CA LEU A 500 -29.16 -3.55 28.01
C LEU A 500 -30.57 -3.26 28.55
N THR A 501 -31.17 -4.26 29.20
CA THR A 501 -32.54 -4.14 29.74
C THR A 501 -32.56 -3.00 30.75
N ARG A 502 -33.04 -1.82 30.32
CA ARG A 502 -32.99 -0.59 31.10
C ARG A 502 -33.64 -0.83 32.47
N ARG A 503 -32.83 -0.83 33.53
CA ARG A 503 -33.31 -0.81 34.94
C ARG A 503 -33.83 0.58 35.33
N THR A 504 -34.69 1.18 34.50
CA THR A 504 -35.31 2.51 34.72
C THR A 504 -36.01 2.59 36.08
N GLY A 505 -36.63 1.50 36.52
CA GLY A 505 -37.26 1.39 37.84
C GLY A 505 -36.31 1.35 39.04
N GLY A 506 -34.98 1.35 38.84
CA GLY A 506 -34.01 1.39 39.94
C GLY A 506 -33.84 2.80 40.50
N ALA A 507 -33.11 3.66 39.77
CA ALA A 507 -32.80 5.02 40.21
C ALA A 507 -34.06 5.90 40.42
N GLN A 508 -35.07 5.81 39.53
CA GLN A 508 -36.32 6.56 39.71
C GLN A 508 -37.07 6.14 40.98
N LYS A 509 -37.01 4.86 41.36
CA LYS A 509 -37.60 4.39 42.61
C LYS A 509 -36.78 4.86 43.81
N ALA A 510 -35.45 4.77 43.79
CA ALA A 510 -34.60 5.28 44.87
C ALA A 510 -34.86 6.77 45.13
N VAL A 511 -34.95 7.60 44.08
CA VAL A 511 -35.30 9.02 44.19
C VAL A 511 -36.73 9.22 44.71
N SER A 512 -37.70 8.40 44.29
CA SER A 512 -39.09 8.47 44.78
C SER A 512 -39.23 8.04 46.25
N ASP A 513 -38.51 7.01 46.66
CA ASP A 513 -38.45 6.51 48.04
C ASP A 513 -37.77 7.55 48.94
N TYR A 514 -36.70 8.21 48.49
CA TYR A 514 -36.04 9.32 49.19
C TYR A 514 -36.96 10.54 49.38
N HIS A 515 -37.65 10.99 48.31
CA HIS A 515 -38.67 12.06 48.43
C HIS A 515 -39.80 11.67 49.38
N THR A 516 -40.17 10.39 49.42
CA THR A 516 -41.21 9.87 50.32
C THR A 516 -40.71 9.83 51.78
N GLN A 517 -39.45 9.47 52.02
CA GLN A 517 -38.83 9.54 53.34
C GLN A 517 -38.75 10.98 53.85
N ILE A 518 -38.25 11.93 53.04
CA ILE A 518 -38.23 13.36 53.40
C ILE A 518 -39.63 13.82 53.77
N LYS A 519 -40.64 13.57 52.91
CA LYS A 519 -42.04 13.96 53.17
C LYS A 519 -42.62 13.34 54.44
N ASN A 520 -42.15 12.16 54.86
CA ASN A 520 -42.57 11.52 56.11
C ASN A 520 -41.85 12.10 57.33
N ILE A 521 -40.54 12.37 57.24
CA ILE A 521 -39.75 13.03 58.30
C ILE A 521 -40.26 14.46 58.52
N SER A 522 -40.46 15.25 57.44
CA SER A 522 -41.05 16.59 57.52
C SER A 522 -42.42 16.59 58.19
N ARG A 523 -43.26 15.58 57.91
CA ARG A 523 -44.56 15.42 58.60
C ARG A 523 -44.38 15.10 60.08
N ALA A 524 -43.51 14.17 60.44
CA ALA A 524 -43.27 13.82 61.84
C ALA A 524 -42.70 14.98 62.67
N ILE A 525 -41.82 15.80 62.09
CA ILE A 525 -41.33 17.05 62.70
C ILE A 525 -42.46 18.07 62.86
N LEU A 526 -43.30 18.24 61.84
CA LEU A 526 -44.45 19.14 61.86
C LEU A 526 -45.54 18.70 62.86
N ASP A 527 -45.76 17.39 63.02
CA ASP A 527 -46.70 16.82 64.00
C ASP A 527 -46.19 17.05 65.44
N GLU A 528 -44.88 16.90 65.70
CA GLU A 528 -44.29 17.22 66.99
C GLU A 528 -44.33 18.74 67.29
N TYR A 529 -44.07 19.58 66.28
CA TYR A 529 -44.26 21.03 66.40
C TYR A 529 -45.71 21.41 66.73
N HIS A 530 -46.71 20.83 66.05
CA HIS A 530 -48.12 21.04 66.39
C HIS A 530 -48.50 20.50 67.79
N LYS A 531 -47.88 19.41 68.23
CA LYS A 531 -48.09 18.85 69.57
C LYS A 531 -47.50 19.76 70.67
N MET A 532 -46.34 20.38 70.44
CA MET A 532 -45.71 21.32 71.37
C MET A 532 -46.38 22.71 71.35
N PHE A 533 -46.61 23.28 70.17
CA PHE A 533 -46.96 24.70 69.99
C PHE A 533 -48.35 24.95 69.37
N GLY A 534 -49.02 23.93 68.83
CA GLY A 534 -50.29 24.11 68.09
C GLY A 534 -51.43 24.75 68.91
N LYS A 535 -51.44 24.59 70.24
CA LYS A 535 -52.39 25.27 71.15
C LYS A 535 -52.08 26.76 71.37
N GLN A 536 -50.87 27.21 71.03
CA GLN A 536 -50.47 28.62 71.00
C GLN A 536 -50.69 29.21 69.61
N VAL A 537 -50.31 28.49 68.55
CA VAL A 537 -50.57 28.88 67.15
C VAL A 537 -52.08 29.09 66.90
N ALA A 538 -52.94 28.21 67.41
CA ALA A 538 -54.41 28.38 67.33
C ALA A 538 -54.99 29.53 68.17
N LYS A 539 -54.16 30.29 68.92
CA LYS A 539 -54.55 31.47 69.69
C LYS A 539 -53.90 32.77 69.23
N LEU A 540 -52.81 32.71 68.46
CA LEU A 540 -52.08 33.88 67.98
C LEU A 540 -52.30 34.05 66.48
N GLY A 541 -53.30 34.85 66.13
CA GLY A 541 -53.71 35.08 64.75
C GLY A 541 -52.73 35.96 63.98
N ASN A 542 -51.98 35.35 63.07
CA ASN A 542 -51.28 35.96 61.92
C ASN A 542 -50.11 36.94 62.14
N ASP A 543 -49.67 37.20 63.37
CA ASP A 543 -48.31 37.73 63.62
C ASP A 543 -47.61 36.89 64.71
N ILE A 544 -46.50 36.25 64.33
CA ILE A 544 -45.56 35.57 65.23
C ILE A 544 -44.23 36.27 65.04
N ASP A 545 -43.70 36.90 66.10
CA ASP A 545 -42.44 37.63 66.04
C ASP A 545 -41.26 36.68 65.75
N SER A 546 -40.27 37.16 65.02
CA SER A 546 -39.09 36.40 64.57
C SER A 546 -38.34 35.77 65.74
N GLU A 547 -38.15 36.53 66.82
CA GLU A 547 -37.51 36.06 68.05
C GLU A 547 -38.33 34.97 68.76
N THR A 548 -39.67 35.05 68.70
CA THR A 548 -40.56 34.00 69.23
C THR A 548 -40.51 32.73 68.38
N LEU A 549 -40.38 32.87 67.06
CA LEU A 549 -40.29 31.73 66.13
C LEU A 549 -38.93 31.01 66.26
N GLU A 550 -37.85 31.75 66.49
CA GLU A 550 -36.52 31.19 66.75
C GLU A 550 -36.45 30.50 68.13
N ASP A 551 -37.10 31.02 69.18
CA ASP A 551 -37.24 30.33 70.48
C ASP A 551 -38.04 29.01 70.36
N GLN A 552 -39.16 29.01 69.62
CA GLN A 552 -39.91 27.78 69.33
C GLN A 552 -39.06 26.74 68.57
N LYS A 553 -38.28 27.18 67.58
CA LYS A 553 -37.35 26.35 66.80
C LYS A 553 -36.21 25.79 67.68
N CYS A 554 -35.64 26.59 68.58
CA CYS A 554 -34.64 26.14 69.56
C CYS A 554 -35.22 25.08 70.51
N ARG A 555 -36.44 25.28 71.03
CA ARG A 555 -37.12 24.30 71.89
C ARG A 555 -37.50 23.02 71.14
N LEU A 556 -37.94 23.11 69.89
CA LEU A 556 -38.20 21.95 69.03
C LEU A 556 -36.92 21.14 68.79
N ASN A 557 -35.82 21.82 68.44
CA ASN A 557 -34.51 21.17 68.27
C ASN A 557 -34.01 20.51 69.56
N TYR A 558 -34.21 21.14 70.72
CA TYR A 558 -33.89 20.55 72.02
C TYR A 558 -34.69 19.26 72.26
N GLU A 559 -36.02 19.30 72.13
CA GLU A 559 -36.89 18.12 72.32
C GLU A 559 -36.60 17.00 71.31
N LEU A 560 -36.36 17.32 70.04
CA LEU A 560 -36.00 16.33 69.02
C LEU A 560 -34.64 15.66 69.29
N ASN A 561 -33.67 16.37 69.87
CA ASN A 561 -32.39 15.78 70.29
C ASN A 561 -32.55 14.96 71.57
N CYS A 562 -33.16 15.50 72.62
CA CYS A 562 -33.33 14.83 73.92
C CYS A 562 -34.24 13.58 73.85
N SER A 563 -35.22 13.57 72.94
CA SER A 563 -36.06 12.38 72.68
C SER A 563 -35.42 11.37 71.70
N GLY A 564 -34.21 11.62 71.20
CA GLY A 564 -33.49 10.76 70.25
C GLY A 564 -34.06 10.76 68.82
N LYS A 565 -35.22 11.40 68.58
CA LYS A 565 -35.90 11.44 67.26
C LYS A 565 -35.04 12.07 66.17
N TYR A 566 -34.28 13.12 66.49
CA TYR A 566 -33.32 13.75 65.58
C TYR A 566 -32.28 12.74 65.08
N PHE A 567 -31.74 11.90 65.97
CA PHE A 567 -30.79 10.86 65.60
C PHE A 567 -31.45 9.77 64.74
N ALA A 568 -32.69 9.37 65.06
CA ALA A 568 -33.46 8.42 64.26
C ALA A 568 -33.74 8.93 62.84
N PHE A 569 -34.15 10.19 62.67
CA PHE A 569 -34.34 10.82 61.35
C PHE A 569 -33.01 10.95 60.59
N LYS A 570 -31.91 11.26 61.29
CA LYS A 570 -30.57 11.34 60.71
C LYS A 570 -30.06 9.99 60.21
N GLU A 571 -30.24 8.90 60.96
CA GLU A 571 -29.90 7.55 60.51
C GLU A 571 -30.82 7.07 59.37
N GLN A 572 -32.10 7.43 59.37
CA GLN A 572 -33.02 7.12 58.26
C GLN A 572 -32.57 7.78 56.94
N LEU A 573 -32.08 9.02 56.97
CA LEU A 573 -31.52 9.70 55.80
C LEU A 573 -30.11 9.23 55.40
N LYS A 574 -29.40 8.54 56.29
CA LYS A 574 -27.99 8.09 56.14
C LYS A 574 -27.85 6.59 55.80
N THR A 575 -28.95 5.84 55.79
CA THR A 575 -28.97 4.40 55.46
C THR A 575 -29.31 4.11 53.99
N MET A 576 -29.26 5.13 53.14
CA MET A 576 -29.29 5.03 51.67
C MET A 576 -27.94 5.49 51.08
N PRO A 577 -27.59 5.12 49.83
CA PRO A 577 -26.27 5.42 49.25
C PRO A 577 -25.94 6.91 49.21
N ASP A 578 -24.66 7.26 49.41
CA ASP A 578 -24.14 8.64 49.43
C ASP A 578 -24.30 9.39 48.08
N GLU A 579 -24.74 8.71 47.01
CA GLU A 579 -24.95 9.25 45.65
C GLU A 579 -25.86 10.49 45.57
N VAL A 580 -26.64 10.79 46.63
CA VAL A 580 -27.62 11.89 46.64
C VAL A 580 -27.08 13.18 47.27
N GLN A 581 -25.93 13.17 47.97
CA GLN A 581 -25.27 14.39 48.46
C GLN A 581 -24.22 14.95 47.48
N GLY A 582 -24.60 15.07 46.20
CA GLY A 582 -23.76 15.53 45.10
C GLY A 582 -24.38 16.65 44.26
N SER A 583 -25.20 17.54 44.85
CA SER A 583 -25.92 18.61 44.13
C SER A 583 -25.51 20.04 44.51
N THR A 584 -24.27 20.27 44.94
CA THR A 584 -23.58 21.52 44.60
C THR A 584 -23.28 21.49 43.10
N ALA A 585 -23.54 22.58 42.38
CA ALA A 585 -23.34 22.60 40.92
C ALA A 585 -21.85 22.40 40.57
N ALA A 586 -21.47 21.17 40.22
CA ALA A 586 -20.15 20.86 39.73
C ALA A 586 -19.94 21.60 38.40
N ILE A 587 -18.85 22.36 38.32
CA ILE A 587 -18.41 22.97 37.06
C ILE A 587 -18.11 21.81 36.11
N ALA A 588 -18.78 21.79 34.95
CA ALA A 588 -18.73 20.65 34.05
C ALA A 588 -17.37 20.60 33.32
N THR A 589 -16.40 19.90 33.92
CA THR A 589 -15.10 19.55 33.33
C THR A 589 -15.30 19.07 31.89
N SER A 590 -14.60 19.65 30.91
CA SER A 590 -14.79 19.25 29.51
C SER A 590 -14.19 17.86 29.23
N SER A 591 -14.63 17.18 28.17
CA SER A 591 -14.07 15.85 27.83
C SER A 591 -12.57 15.91 27.52
N GLU A 592 -12.09 16.96 26.84
CA GLU A 592 -10.65 17.16 26.62
C GLU A 592 -9.88 17.47 27.91
N GLN A 593 -10.52 18.09 28.90
CA GLN A 593 -9.87 18.34 30.19
C GLN A 593 -9.82 17.07 31.07
N LEU A 594 -10.84 16.21 31.01
CA LEU A 594 -10.75 14.85 31.57
C LEU A 594 -9.69 14.00 30.86
N ARG A 595 -9.52 14.16 29.53
CA ARG A 595 -8.46 13.50 28.75
C ARG A 595 -7.08 13.94 29.22
N LEU A 596 -6.90 15.24 29.45
CA LEU A 596 -5.66 15.81 30.00
C LEU A 596 -5.37 15.24 31.40
N PHE A 597 -6.37 15.13 32.27
CA PHE A 597 -6.17 14.55 33.62
C PHE A 597 -5.87 13.05 33.57
N ALA A 598 -6.49 12.30 32.65
CA ALA A 598 -6.17 10.90 32.44
C ALA A 598 -4.71 10.71 31.99
N PHE A 599 -4.24 11.54 31.04
CA PHE A 599 -2.85 11.54 30.57
C PHE A 599 -1.86 12.01 31.65
N GLU A 600 -2.20 13.01 32.47
CA GLU A 600 -1.40 13.39 33.64
C GLU A 600 -1.22 12.23 34.62
N ALA A 601 -2.28 11.45 34.85
CA ALA A 601 -2.24 10.27 35.70
C ALA A 601 -1.42 9.12 35.06
N GLU A 602 -1.52 8.88 33.75
CA GLU A 602 -0.66 7.92 33.03
C GLU A 602 0.83 8.20 33.25
N VAL A 603 1.27 9.45 33.04
CA VAL A 603 2.70 9.84 33.13
C VAL A 603 3.17 10.03 34.60
N ASN A 604 2.25 9.95 35.57
CA ASN A 604 2.56 9.81 36.99
C ASN A 604 2.55 8.34 37.48
N GLU A 605 2.19 7.38 36.62
CA GLU A 605 1.90 5.97 36.96
C GLU A 605 0.69 5.75 37.90
N ASP A 606 -0.17 6.76 38.07
CA ASP A 606 -1.42 6.71 38.85
C ASP A 606 -2.55 6.03 38.03
N PHE A 607 -2.32 4.80 37.57
CA PHE A 607 -3.18 4.11 36.58
C PHE A 607 -4.65 3.95 37.02
N ASP A 608 -4.93 3.81 38.33
CA ASP A 608 -6.30 3.76 38.86
C ASP A 608 -7.07 5.07 38.59
N VAL A 609 -6.37 6.22 38.64
CA VAL A 609 -6.95 7.56 38.40
C VAL A 609 -7.09 7.81 36.90
N ALA A 610 -6.12 7.38 36.10
CA ALA A 610 -6.22 7.43 34.64
C ALA A 610 -7.44 6.63 34.13
N ALA A 611 -7.61 5.40 34.61
CA ALA A 611 -8.75 4.54 34.29
C ALA A 611 -10.09 5.23 34.64
N ALA A 612 -10.20 5.79 35.85
CA ALA A 612 -11.41 6.49 36.30
C ALA A 612 -11.79 7.68 35.39
N HIS A 613 -10.83 8.50 34.95
CA HIS A 613 -11.10 9.63 34.06
C HIS A 613 -11.48 9.19 32.63
N TYR A 614 -10.90 8.12 32.11
CA TYR A 614 -11.34 7.55 30.82
C TYR A 614 -12.74 6.93 30.91
N GLU A 615 -13.02 6.16 31.96
CA GLU A 615 -14.34 5.58 32.21
C GLU A 615 -15.41 6.67 32.41
N GLU A 616 -15.07 7.79 33.06
CA GLU A 616 -15.95 8.95 33.16
C GLU A 616 -16.29 9.55 31.78
N ARG A 617 -15.30 9.72 30.89
CA ARG A 617 -15.54 10.17 29.50
C ARG A 617 -16.48 9.22 28.76
N LEU A 618 -16.27 7.90 28.92
CA LEU A 618 -17.14 6.88 28.32
C LEU A 618 -18.57 6.88 28.88
N VAL A 619 -18.75 7.17 30.16
CA VAL A 619 -20.09 7.30 30.79
C VAL A 619 -20.80 8.58 30.35
N ARG A 620 -20.06 9.68 30.17
CA ARG A 620 -20.59 10.97 29.69
C ARG A 620 -20.98 10.92 28.20
N GLU A 621 -20.13 10.37 27.35
CA GLU A 621 -20.33 10.31 25.89
C GLU A 621 -20.15 8.89 25.31
N PRO A 622 -21.02 7.91 25.64
CA PRO A 622 -20.85 6.49 25.24
C PRO A 622 -20.97 6.22 23.73
N GLN A 623 -21.36 7.22 22.93
CA GLN A 623 -21.42 7.17 21.46
C GLN A 623 -20.21 7.83 20.79
N ASN A 624 -19.31 8.47 21.55
CA ASN A 624 -18.13 9.12 20.99
C ASN A 624 -17.04 8.05 20.72
N LEU A 625 -16.70 7.85 19.46
CA LEU A 625 -15.78 6.80 19.02
C LEU A 625 -14.35 7.02 19.57
N GLU A 626 -13.89 8.27 19.64
CA GLU A 626 -12.51 8.58 20.05
C GLU A 626 -12.27 8.27 21.52
N HIS A 627 -13.30 8.37 22.37
CA HIS A 627 -13.20 8.02 23.79
C HIS A 627 -12.98 6.51 24.00
N TRP A 628 -13.58 5.66 23.15
CA TRP A 628 -13.32 4.22 23.14
C TRP A 628 -11.91 3.89 22.61
N LEU A 629 -11.35 4.72 21.72
CA LEU A 629 -9.97 4.55 21.25
C LEU A 629 -8.94 5.00 22.28
N ASP A 630 -9.13 6.15 22.92
CA ASP A 630 -8.25 6.66 24.00
C ASP A 630 -8.16 5.62 25.14
N TYR A 631 -9.30 5.15 25.68
CA TYR A 631 -9.30 4.14 26.76
C TYR A 631 -8.75 2.79 26.30
N GLY A 632 -8.97 2.40 25.04
CA GLY A 632 -8.38 1.19 24.47
C GLY A 632 -6.85 1.27 24.34
N ALA A 633 -6.30 2.44 24.00
CA ALA A 633 -4.86 2.69 23.98
C ALA A 633 -4.26 2.70 25.40
N PHE A 634 -4.97 3.24 26.39
CA PHE A 634 -4.61 3.09 27.81
C PHE A 634 -4.61 1.62 28.26
N CYS A 635 -5.57 0.81 27.80
CA CYS A 635 -5.60 -0.63 28.07
C CYS A 635 -4.42 -1.37 27.41
N LEU A 636 -3.95 -0.95 26.22
CA LEU A 636 -2.71 -1.47 25.62
C LEU A 636 -1.47 -1.09 26.43
N LEU A 637 -1.38 0.15 26.94
CA LEU A 637 -0.29 0.61 27.79
C LEU A 637 -0.18 -0.18 29.11
N THR A 638 -1.32 -0.59 29.65
CA THR A 638 -1.43 -1.38 30.90
C THR A 638 -1.50 -2.90 30.65
N GLU A 639 -1.28 -3.33 29.41
CA GLU A 639 -1.32 -4.73 28.92
C GLU A 639 -2.66 -5.48 29.15
N ASP A 640 -3.75 -4.76 29.44
CA ASP A 640 -5.12 -5.30 29.50
C ASP A 640 -5.71 -5.47 28.09
N ASN A 641 -5.16 -6.45 27.38
CA ASN A 641 -5.58 -6.85 26.04
C ASN A 641 -7.08 -7.21 25.94
N ILE A 642 -7.71 -7.63 27.05
CA ILE A 642 -9.14 -7.99 27.07
C ILE A 642 -10.00 -6.72 27.05
N LYS A 643 -9.74 -5.74 27.93
CA LYS A 643 -10.45 -4.44 27.87
C LYS A 643 -10.17 -3.71 26.57
N ALA A 644 -8.92 -3.71 26.08
CA ALA A 644 -8.58 -3.13 24.77
C ALA A 644 -9.45 -3.73 23.65
N GLN A 645 -9.66 -5.06 23.65
CA GLN A 645 -10.49 -5.72 22.65
C GLN A 645 -11.97 -5.36 22.77
N GLU A 646 -12.51 -5.23 23.98
CA GLU A 646 -13.88 -4.72 24.16
C GLU A 646 -14.03 -3.29 23.64
N CYS A 647 -13.04 -2.43 23.89
CA CYS A 647 -13.08 -1.02 23.50
C CYS A 647 -12.98 -0.82 21.98
N PHE A 648 -12.03 -1.48 21.31
CA PHE A 648 -11.89 -1.36 19.85
C PHE A 648 -13.06 -2.01 19.10
N ARG A 649 -13.58 -3.15 19.56
CA ARG A 649 -14.84 -3.71 19.03
C ARG A 649 -16.04 -2.80 19.32
N LYS A 650 -16.09 -2.12 20.46
CA LYS A 650 -17.14 -1.15 20.76
C LYS A 650 -17.07 0.08 19.85
N ALA A 651 -15.88 0.56 19.52
CA ALA A 651 -15.65 1.60 18.52
C ALA A 651 -16.16 1.18 17.12
N LEU A 652 -15.82 -0.03 16.66
CA LEU A 652 -16.34 -0.57 15.39
C LEU A 652 -17.87 -0.74 15.39
N SER A 653 -18.48 -1.10 16.52
CA SER A 653 -19.95 -1.13 16.64
C SER A 653 -20.63 0.26 16.68
N LEU A 654 -19.85 1.36 16.62
CA LEU A 654 -20.35 2.72 16.40
C LEU A 654 -20.14 3.17 14.95
N ASN A 655 -19.00 2.81 14.36
CA ASN A 655 -18.70 3.02 12.94
C ASN A 655 -17.94 1.81 12.37
N GLU A 656 -18.65 1.00 11.58
CA GLU A 656 -18.12 -0.26 11.01
C GLU A 656 -16.95 0.00 10.04
N SER A 657 -16.88 1.16 9.39
CA SER A 657 -15.84 1.52 8.42
C SER A 657 -14.71 2.41 8.98
N HIS A 658 -14.56 2.50 10.31
CA HIS A 658 -13.48 3.33 10.88
C HIS A 658 -12.12 2.62 10.85
N ILE A 659 -11.30 2.99 9.86
CA ILE A 659 -9.99 2.41 9.53
C ILE A 659 -9.12 2.15 10.79
N HIS A 660 -8.86 3.16 11.63
CA HIS A 660 -7.99 2.97 12.79
C HIS A 660 -8.54 1.95 13.80
N SER A 661 -9.86 1.83 13.93
CA SER A 661 -10.48 0.82 14.80
C SER A 661 -10.35 -0.59 14.22
N LEU A 662 -10.37 -0.74 12.89
CA LEU A 662 -10.04 -2.01 12.22
C LEU A 662 -8.56 -2.35 12.42
N LEU A 663 -7.64 -1.40 12.20
CA LEU A 663 -6.20 -1.61 12.40
C LEU A 663 -5.86 -1.99 13.85
N LEU A 664 -6.49 -1.35 14.84
CA LEU A 664 -6.33 -1.69 16.25
C LEU A 664 -6.91 -3.07 16.60
N CYS A 665 -8.05 -3.45 16.01
CA CYS A 665 -8.58 -4.82 16.14
C CYS A 665 -7.67 -5.86 15.47
N GLY A 666 -7.04 -5.54 14.33
CA GLY A 666 -6.08 -6.38 13.64
C GLY A 666 -4.80 -6.58 14.45
N VAL A 667 -4.16 -5.49 14.90
CA VAL A 667 -2.96 -5.54 15.76
C VAL A 667 -3.22 -6.33 17.03
N LEU A 668 -4.35 -6.09 17.70
CA LEU A 668 -4.71 -6.81 18.92
C LEU A 668 -5.09 -8.27 18.67
N ALA A 669 -5.71 -8.60 17.52
CA ALA A 669 -5.92 -9.98 17.12
C ALA A 669 -4.60 -10.72 16.91
N VAL A 670 -3.57 -10.07 16.35
CA VAL A 670 -2.21 -10.64 16.26
C VAL A 670 -1.56 -10.82 17.63
N LEU A 671 -1.67 -9.84 18.53
CA LEU A 671 -1.16 -9.94 19.92
C LEU A 671 -1.87 -11.05 20.73
N MET A 672 -3.07 -11.46 20.31
CA MET A 672 -3.84 -12.57 20.87
C MET A 672 -3.76 -13.86 20.02
N GLU A 673 -2.79 -13.96 19.11
CA GLU A 673 -2.52 -15.11 18.21
C GLU A 673 -3.72 -15.53 17.31
N ASN A 674 -4.73 -14.68 17.17
CA ASN A 674 -5.98 -14.95 16.48
C ASN A 674 -5.91 -14.49 15.00
N TYR A 675 -4.99 -15.10 14.26
CA TYR A 675 -4.56 -14.67 12.92
C TYR A 675 -5.69 -14.62 11.88
N GLU A 676 -6.67 -15.53 11.95
CA GLU A 676 -7.82 -15.53 11.03
C GLU A 676 -8.65 -14.23 11.12
N GLN A 677 -8.79 -13.65 12.31
CA GLN A 677 -9.48 -12.37 12.49
C GLN A 677 -8.60 -11.20 12.04
N ALA A 678 -7.28 -11.29 12.26
CA ALA A 678 -6.32 -10.26 11.86
C ALA A 678 -6.27 -10.06 10.34
N GLU A 679 -6.23 -11.14 9.54
CA GLU A 679 -6.27 -11.04 8.06
C GLU A 679 -7.52 -10.26 7.61
N ILE A 680 -8.69 -10.57 8.16
CA ILE A 680 -9.96 -9.92 7.79
C ILE A 680 -9.96 -8.44 8.16
N PHE A 681 -9.51 -8.06 9.37
CA PHE A 681 -9.48 -6.66 9.79
C PHE A 681 -8.49 -5.81 8.97
N PHE A 682 -7.32 -6.36 8.61
CA PHE A 682 -6.35 -5.65 7.79
C PHE A 682 -6.75 -5.56 6.31
N GLU A 683 -7.34 -6.61 5.73
CA GLU A 683 -7.87 -6.56 4.36
C GLU A 683 -9.10 -5.67 4.21
N ASP A 684 -9.99 -5.60 5.22
CA ASP A 684 -11.11 -4.66 5.21
C ASP A 684 -10.62 -3.20 5.27
N ALA A 685 -9.61 -2.91 6.11
CA ALA A 685 -8.99 -1.60 6.18
C ALA A 685 -8.36 -1.16 4.84
N THR A 686 -7.63 -2.04 4.13
CA THR A 686 -7.05 -1.72 2.80
C THR A 686 -8.06 -1.76 1.65
N CYS A 687 -9.27 -2.31 1.88
CA CYS A 687 -10.39 -2.20 0.94
C CYS A 687 -11.19 -0.90 1.13
N LEU A 688 -11.32 -0.40 2.35
CA LEU A 688 -11.99 0.87 2.67
C LEU A 688 -11.13 2.09 2.31
N ASP A 689 -9.83 2.05 2.61
CA ASP A 689 -8.87 3.08 2.19
C ASP A 689 -7.63 2.44 1.54
N PRO A 690 -7.66 2.23 0.21
CA PRO A 690 -6.50 1.74 -0.54
C PRO A 690 -5.29 2.67 -0.51
N THR A 691 -5.43 3.93 -0.09
CA THR A 691 -4.32 4.89 0.00
C THR A 691 -3.59 4.84 1.35
N ASN A 692 -4.04 4.00 2.28
CA ASN A 692 -3.56 3.97 3.64
C ASN A 692 -2.22 3.21 3.80
N VAL A 693 -1.12 3.96 3.82
CA VAL A 693 0.24 3.43 4.00
C VAL A 693 0.36 2.55 5.27
N VAL A 694 -0.28 2.96 6.37
CA VAL A 694 -0.24 2.23 7.65
C VAL A 694 -1.01 0.92 7.56
N ALA A 695 -2.19 0.90 6.92
CA ALA A 695 -2.96 -0.33 6.75
C ALA A 695 -2.20 -1.38 5.92
N TRP A 696 -1.62 -0.97 4.78
CA TRP A 696 -0.80 -1.84 3.95
C TRP A 696 0.47 -2.33 4.68
N THR A 697 1.14 -1.46 5.44
CA THR A 697 2.34 -1.88 6.20
C THR A 697 2.00 -2.87 7.31
N LEU A 698 0.90 -2.67 8.04
CA LEU A 698 0.44 -3.63 9.06
C LEU A 698 0.00 -4.97 8.44
N LEU A 699 -0.62 -4.95 7.26
CA LEU A 699 -0.96 -6.15 6.49
C LEU A 699 0.29 -6.91 6.03
N GLY A 700 1.35 -6.21 5.61
CA GLY A 700 2.65 -6.82 5.24
C GLY A 700 3.35 -7.47 6.44
N LEU A 701 3.38 -6.77 7.58
CA LEU A 701 3.89 -7.31 8.86
C LEU A 701 3.08 -8.51 9.35
N TYR A 702 1.77 -8.54 9.10
CA TYR A 702 0.94 -9.72 9.36
C TYR A 702 1.33 -10.91 8.46
N TYR A 703 1.54 -10.70 7.16
CA TYR A 703 1.94 -11.78 6.25
C TYR A 703 3.37 -12.29 6.51
N GLU A 704 4.26 -11.46 7.03
CA GLU A 704 5.56 -11.90 7.57
C GLU A 704 5.38 -12.88 8.76
N ILE A 705 4.45 -12.62 9.68
CA ILE A 705 4.14 -13.57 10.78
C ILE A 705 3.65 -14.91 10.24
N GLN A 706 2.84 -14.89 9.17
CA GLN A 706 2.37 -16.09 8.49
C GLN A 706 3.39 -16.72 7.53
N SER A 707 4.62 -16.20 7.44
CA SER A 707 5.67 -16.65 6.50
C SER A 707 5.18 -16.69 5.04
N ASN A 708 4.40 -15.69 4.62
CA ASN A 708 3.84 -15.57 3.28
C ASN A 708 4.51 -14.42 2.52
N ASP A 709 5.73 -14.67 2.03
CA ASP A 709 6.60 -13.65 1.44
C ASP A 709 5.94 -12.89 0.29
N ILE A 710 5.21 -13.59 -0.58
CA ILE A 710 4.54 -13.00 -1.76
C ILE A 710 3.51 -11.94 -1.35
N ARG A 711 2.71 -12.20 -0.31
CA ARG A 711 1.73 -11.22 0.18
C ARG A 711 2.34 -10.16 1.10
N MET A 712 3.46 -10.46 1.76
CA MET A 712 4.25 -9.49 2.52
C MET A 712 4.86 -8.44 1.58
N GLU A 713 5.55 -8.88 0.53
CA GLU A 713 6.14 -8.01 -0.49
C GLU A 713 5.09 -7.17 -1.22
N MET A 714 3.96 -7.78 -1.62
CA MET A 714 2.81 -7.07 -2.19
C MET A 714 2.38 -5.87 -1.33
N ALA A 715 2.20 -6.10 -0.03
CA ALA A 715 1.67 -5.10 0.87
C ALA A 715 2.69 -3.99 1.16
N PHE A 716 3.99 -4.32 1.28
CA PHE A 716 5.04 -3.31 1.38
C PHE A 716 5.27 -2.54 0.07
N HIS A 717 5.11 -3.17 -1.09
CA HIS A 717 5.16 -2.50 -2.39
C HIS A 717 4.02 -1.47 -2.53
N GLU A 718 2.78 -1.88 -2.26
CA GLU A 718 1.63 -0.96 -2.36
C GLU A 718 1.70 0.14 -1.28
N ALA A 719 2.12 -0.16 -0.06
CA ALA A 719 2.41 0.86 0.97
C ALA A 719 3.44 1.91 0.47
N SER A 720 4.53 1.45 -0.16
CA SER A 720 5.60 2.33 -0.67
C SER A 720 5.13 3.20 -1.81
N LYS A 721 4.36 2.63 -2.74
CA LYS A 721 3.74 3.31 -3.88
C LYS A 721 2.74 4.38 -3.44
N GLN A 722 1.90 4.09 -2.46
CA GLN A 722 0.96 5.09 -1.89
C GLN A 722 1.72 6.21 -1.16
N LEU A 723 2.79 5.90 -0.42
CA LEU A 723 3.62 6.91 0.24
C LEU A 723 4.37 7.82 -0.76
N GLN A 724 4.87 7.26 -1.86
CA GLN A 724 5.46 8.02 -2.97
C GLN A 724 4.43 8.94 -3.63
N ALA A 725 3.22 8.44 -3.91
CA ALA A 725 2.13 9.24 -4.48
C ALA A 725 1.72 10.41 -3.56
N GLN A 726 1.58 10.17 -2.25
CA GLN A 726 1.32 11.22 -1.26
C GLN A 726 2.45 12.25 -1.21
N THR A 727 3.70 11.80 -1.21
CA THR A 727 4.89 12.67 -1.19
C THR A 727 4.96 13.55 -2.43
N PHE A 728 4.71 12.99 -3.62
CA PHE A 728 4.66 13.74 -4.88
C PHE A 728 3.54 14.78 -4.89
N GLN A 729 2.33 14.43 -4.45
CA GLN A 729 1.21 15.37 -4.32
C GLN A 729 1.57 16.53 -3.37
N ALA A 730 2.19 16.25 -2.22
CA ALA A 730 2.63 17.27 -1.27
C ALA A 730 3.71 18.21 -1.86
N GLN A 731 4.64 17.71 -2.68
CA GLN A 731 5.61 18.52 -3.40
C GLN A 731 4.93 19.44 -4.44
N VAL A 732 4.01 18.91 -5.25
CA VAL A 732 3.26 19.68 -6.24
C VAL A 732 2.37 20.74 -5.59
N MET A 733 1.76 20.46 -4.44
CA MET A 733 1.02 21.46 -3.66
C MET A 733 1.94 22.58 -3.15
N LYS A 734 3.10 22.24 -2.55
CA LYS A 734 4.09 23.24 -2.11
C LYS A 734 4.52 24.16 -3.25
N GLN A 735 4.85 23.60 -4.42
CA GLN A 735 5.26 24.37 -5.61
C GLN A 735 4.16 25.33 -6.11
N LYS A 736 2.89 24.91 -6.10
CA LYS A 736 1.75 25.78 -6.46
C LYS A 736 1.56 26.92 -5.46
N CYS A 737 1.65 26.64 -4.15
CA CYS A 737 1.54 27.67 -3.12
C CYS A 737 2.69 28.70 -3.21
N THR A 738 3.93 28.27 -3.46
CA THR A 738 5.06 29.21 -3.67
C THR A 738 4.92 30.09 -4.91
N GLY A 739 4.16 29.66 -5.92
CA GLY A 739 3.88 30.44 -7.13
C GLY A 739 2.79 31.51 -6.97
N THR A 740 2.25 31.73 -5.77
CA THR A 740 1.09 32.62 -5.54
C THR A 740 1.27 33.60 -4.36
N ILE A 741 2.51 33.80 -3.87
CA ILE A 741 2.80 34.69 -2.73
C ILE A 741 3.98 35.63 -3.06
N GLU A 742 3.70 36.59 -3.95
CA GLU A 742 4.42 37.87 -4.03
C GLU A 742 3.41 39.02 -3.95
N ASP A 743 2.71 39.14 -2.81
CA ASP A 743 2.26 40.43 -2.26
C ASP A 743 1.57 40.25 -0.88
N ILE A 744 1.45 41.36 -0.14
CA ILE A 744 0.81 41.52 1.18
C ILE A 744 1.56 40.90 2.37
N GLU A 745 2.50 41.66 2.93
CA GLU A 745 2.81 41.60 4.36
C GLU A 745 1.68 42.29 5.16
N GLU A 746 1.07 41.62 6.15
CA GLU A 746 0.90 42.20 7.49
C GLU A 746 0.51 41.15 8.53
N GLY A 747 0.84 41.40 9.80
CA GLY A 747 0.96 40.35 10.82
C GLY A 747 -0.34 39.80 11.39
N ARG A 748 -0.43 38.47 11.49
CA ARG A 748 -1.25 37.77 12.49
C ARG A 748 -0.49 36.58 13.07
N LYS A 749 -0.46 36.45 14.40
CA LYS A 749 0.06 35.25 15.06
C LYS A 749 -0.77 34.03 14.65
N ILE A 750 -0.11 32.94 14.28
CA ILE A 750 -0.71 31.62 14.18
C ILE A 750 -0.45 30.92 15.51
N GLU A 751 -1.51 30.56 16.23
CA GLU A 751 -1.42 29.74 17.43
C GLU A 751 -1.29 28.27 17.04
N ALA A 752 -0.25 27.59 17.54
CA ALA A 752 -0.01 26.18 17.27
C ALA A 752 -0.93 25.31 18.14
N ASN A 753 -2.12 25.01 17.65
CA ASN A 753 -3.03 24.06 18.29
C ASN A 753 -2.40 22.66 18.34
N LEU A 754 -1.97 22.26 19.52
CA LEU A 754 -1.53 20.89 19.83
C LEU A 754 -2.76 19.98 19.97
N GLY A 755 -3.38 19.60 18.85
CA GLY A 755 -4.64 18.86 18.78
C GLY A 755 -4.46 17.39 18.40
N THR A 756 -4.91 16.47 19.25
CA THR A 756 -4.76 15.01 19.08
C THR A 756 -6.04 14.35 18.55
N TRP A 757 -5.96 13.89 17.29
CA TRP A 757 -7.02 13.19 16.52
C TRP A 757 -8.08 14.11 15.87
N GLY A 758 -8.65 13.66 14.75
CA GLY A 758 -9.54 14.45 13.88
C GLY A 758 -8.80 15.45 12.96
N THR A 759 -9.29 15.82 11.76
CA THR A 759 -10.48 15.36 11.02
C THR A 759 -10.22 15.33 9.51
N THR A 760 -10.50 14.20 8.85
CA THR A 760 -10.95 14.20 7.45
C THR A 760 -12.46 14.46 7.44
N LYS A 761 -12.97 15.25 6.48
CA LYS A 761 -14.41 15.54 6.37
C LYS A 761 -15.06 14.64 5.33
N ASP A 762 -15.95 13.77 5.79
CA ASP A 762 -16.91 13.10 4.91
C ASP A 762 -17.81 14.13 4.20
N ALA A 763 -18.00 13.94 2.90
CA ALA A 763 -18.82 14.82 2.07
C ALA A 763 -20.31 14.47 2.22
N SER A 764 -21.01 15.16 3.12
CA SER A 764 -22.45 14.99 3.33
C SER A 764 -23.28 15.47 2.13
N VAL A 765 -23.83 14.52 1.37
CA VAL A 765 -24.73 14.78 0.24
C VAL A 765 -25.93 15.61 0.70
N THR A 766 -26.12 16.79 0.11
CA THR A 766 -27.33 17.61 0.29
C THR A 766 -28.07 17.77 -1.03
N VAL A 767 -29.25 17.17 -1.14
CA VAL A 767 -30.12 17.30 -2.31
C VAL A 767 -30.90 18.60 -2.24
N LEU A 768 -30.67 19.51 -3.19
CA LEU A 768 -31.59 20.59 -3.52
C LEU A 768 -31.92 20.57 -5.02
N LYS A 769 -33.16 20.93 -5.32
CA LYS A 769 -33.85 20.78 -6.61
C LYS A 769 -34.57 22.09 -6.91
N VAL A 770 -34.42 22.65 -8.12
CA VAL A 770 -35.45 23.43 -8.84
C VAL A 770 -34.97 23.80 -10.26
N GLU A 771 -35.72 23.29 -11.24
CA GLU A 771 -36.20 23.89 -12.52
C GLU A 771 -35.28 24.57 -13.57
N ALA A 772 -35.77 24.51 -14.81
CA ALA A 772 -35.36 25.12 -16.08
C ALA A 772 -36.67 25.41 -16.88
N PRO A 773 -36.74 25.87 -18.16
CA PRO A 773 -35.74 26.20 -19.20
C PRO A 773 -35.99 27.67 -19.73
N PRO A 774 -35.78 28.13 -21.01
CA PRO A 774 -35.24 27.55 -22.26
C PRO A 774 -34.14 28.37 -23.01
N GLY A 775 -33.68 27.86 -24.17
CA GLY A 775 -32.63 28.43 -25.07
C GLY A 775 -33.15 29.44 -26.13
N PRO A 776 -32.58 29.57 -27.37
CA PRO A 776 -31.90 28.51 -28.16
C PRO A 776 -30.67 28.88 -29.08
N ALA A 777 -29.98 27.82 -29.55
CA ALA A 777 -29.35 27.58 -30.88
C ALA A 777 -28.42 28.60 -31.64
N ALA A 778 -27.11 28.27 -31.73
CA ALA A 778 -26.17 28.45 -32.86
C ALA A 778 -24.90 27.56 -32.61
N VAL A 779 -24.10 26.95 -33.51
CA VAL A 779 -23.98 26.82 -35.00
C VAL A 779 -22.93 27.74 -35.70
N PHE A 780 -22.14 27.15 -36.63
CA PHE A 780 -20.92 27.64 -37.34
C PHE A 780 -19.65 27.82 -36.47
N SER A 781 -18.43 27.93 -37.04
CA SER A 781 -17.57 26.93 -37.70
C SER A 781 -16.38 27.60 -38.42
N THR A 782 -15.16 27.09 -38.22
CA THR A 782 -13.98 27.12 -39.13
C THR A 782 -13.36 28.45 -39.64
N VAL A 783 -12.02 28.51 -39.50
CA VAL A 783 -10.99 28.84 -40.54
C VAL A 783 -10.29 30.23 -40.56
N ASP A 784 -8.95 30.11 -40.47
CA ASP A 784 -7.79 30.88 -40.99
C ASP A 784 -7.34 32.30 -40.51
N ASP A 785 -6.05 32.31 -40.10
CA ASP A 785 -4.90 33.08 -40.64
C ASP A 785 -4.22 34.30 -39.94
N ILE A 786 -2.90 34.09 -39.69
CA ILE A 786 -1.73 34.95 -39.98
C ILE A 786 -1.59 36.32 -39.25
N LEU A 787 -0.55 36.45 -38.40
CA LEU A 787 0.75 37.06 -38.78
C LEU A 787 1.86 36.86 -37.72
N GLU A 788 3.12 36.87 -38.15
CA GLU A 788 4.31 37.00 -37.30
C GLU A 788 4.56 38.47 -36.87
N ASP A 789 5.34 38.69 -35.82
CA ASP A 789 6.54 39.53 -35.98
C ASP A 789 7.60 39.28 -34.88
N SER A 790 8.82 39.75 -35.10
CA SER A 790 9.94 39.75 -34.14
C SER A 790 10.63 41.12 -34.12
N PRO A 791 11.48 41.41 -33.12
CA PRO A 791 12.83 41.77 -33.53
C PRO A 791 13.96 41.23 -32.63
N LYS A 792 15.17 41.32 -33.18
CA LYS A 792 16.45 40.79 -32.64
C LYS A 792 17.24 41.90 -31.92
N LEU A 793 18.17 41.51 -31.04
CA LEU A 793 19.57 41.99 -30.88
C LEU A 793 20.14 41.38 -29.57
N GLN A 794 21.43 41.08 -29.38
CA GLN A 794 22.56 40.88 -30.31
C GLN A 794 23.64 40.06 -29.57
N SER A 795 24.49 39.31 -30.28
CA SER A 795 25.60 38.56 -29.68
C SER A 795 26.88 38.68 -30.53
N GLU A 796 28.00 39.08 -29.92
CA GLU A 796 29.33 39.00 -30.54
C GLU A 796 30.27 38.10 -29.73
N SER A 797 31.08 37.32 -30.46
CA SER A 797 32.01 36.31 -29.95
C SER A 797 33.46 36.70 -30.17
N LYS A 798 34.39 36.23 -29.32
CA LYS A 798 35.84 36.18 -29.61
C LYS A 798 36.58 35.18 -28.73
N GLU A 799 37.19 34.18 -29.37
CA GLU A 799 38.38 33.48 -28.86
C GLU A 799 39.66 34.19 -29.37
N PRO A 800 40.90 33.80 -28.96
CA PRO A 800 41.54 32.64 -29.62
C PRO A 800 42.45 31.74 -28.75
N ILE A 801 42.30 30.41 -28.92
CA ILE A 801 43.33 29.40 -29.27
C ILE A 801 44.80 29.61 -28.77
N LEU A 802 45.35 28.69 -27.96
CA LEU A 802 46.45 27.74 -28.35
C LEU A 802 47.01 26.84 -27.21
N THR A 803 47.07 25.51 -27.46
CA THR A 803 47.99 24.49 -26.88
C THR A 803 47.97 24.24 -25.35
N THR A 804 48.21 23.03 -24.83
CA THR A 804 49.12 21.94 -25.29
C THR A 804 48.43 20.61 -25.68
N GLN A 805 49.22 19.58 -25.99
CA GLN A 805 48.82 18.36 -26.72
C GLN A 805 49.16 17.04 -25.99
N TYR A 806 48.33 16.01 -26.21
CA TYR A 806 48.61 14.56 -26.09
C TYR A 806 49.06 14.04 -24.68
N GLN A 807 48.98 12.75 -24.35
CA GLN A 807 48.72 11.55 -25.15
C GLN A 807 47.97 10.47 -24.35
N ASP A 808 47.40 9.46 -25.01
CA ASP A 808 46.80 8.28 -24.38
C ASP A 808 47.78 7.46 -23.52
N SER A 809 47.29 6.82 -22.46
CA SER A 809 47.16 5.35 -22.47
C SER A 809 46.55 4.77 -21.19
N SER A 810 45.96 3.59 -21.36
CA SER A 810 45.45 2.66 -20.34
C SER A 810 46.34 2.46 -19.11
N VAL A 811 45.73 2.29 -17.94
CA VAL A 811 45.77 1.04 -17.13
C VAL A 811 44.96 1.24 -15.84
N GLY A 812 43.90 0.45 -15.69
CA GLY A 812 43.48 -0.07 -14.38
C GLY A 812 43.80 -1.57 -14.31
N PRO A 813 43.49 -2.27 -13.21
CA PRO A 813 42.88 -1.79 -11.96
C PRO A 813 43.71 -2.15 -10.71
N LYS A 814 43.19 -1.83 -9.52
CA LYS A 814 42.88 -2.82 -8.44
C LYS A 814 42.52 -2.12 -7.13
N LEU A 815 41.25 -2.21 -6.74
CA LEU A 815 40.90 -2.35 -5.34
C LEU A 815 41.26 -3.79 -4.92
N SER A 816 41.94 -3.94 -3.79
CA SER A 816 42.20 -5.25 -3.18
C SER A 816 41.74 -5.24 -1.73
N SER A 817 40.82 -6.15 -1.41
CA SER A 817 40.32 -6.39 -0.05
C SER A 817 41.43 -6.65 0.96
N MET A 818 41.25 -6.20 2.20
CA MET A 818 41.14 -7.05 3.41
C MET A 818 40.66 -6.17 4.57
N ALA A 819 39.54 -6.46 5.23
CA ALA A 819 39.26 -7.59 6.14
C ALA A 819 39.81 -7.35 7.57
N PHE A 820 38.97 -7.63 8.57
CA PHE A 820 39.13 -7.23 9.96
C PHE A 820 40.33 -7.87 10.67
N LYS A 821 40.84 -7.18 11.70
CA LYS A 821 41.50 -7.84 12.83
C LYS A 821 41.23 -7.11 14.15
N GLU A 822 41.00 -7.88 15.20
CA GLU A 822 40.46 -7.41 16.48
C GLU A 822 41.52 -7.20 17.59
N ILE A 823 41.17 -6.35 18.58
CA ILE A 823 41.55 -6.44 20.02
C ILE A 823 43.06 -6.18 20.35
N PRO A 824 43.44 -5.68 21.55
CA PRO A 824 42.65 -5.30 22.73
C PRO A 824 42.72 -3.80 23.13
N ALA A 825 41.82 -3.41 24.05
CA ALA A 825 41.89 -2.11 24.74
C ALA A 825 42.91 -2.08 25.90
N LYS A 826 43.38 -0.89 26.26
CA LYS A 826 43.86 -0.57 27.62
C LYS A 826 43.65 0.90 27.95
N LYS A 827 43.27 1.18 29.20
CA LYS A 827 43.12 2.53 29.76
C LYS A 827 44.49 3.11 30.12
N GLU A 828 44.67 4.41 29.91
CA GLU A 828 45.15 5.32 30.96
C GLU A 828 44.82 6.78 30.56
N ALA A 829 44.80 7.70 31.53
CA ALA A 829 44.31 9.06 31.35
C ALA A 829 45.36 10.10 31.78
N SER A 830 45.36 11.29 31.16
CA SER A 830 45.29 12.56 31.90
C SER A 830 45.45 13.81 31.01
N LYS A 831 44.90 14.93 31.52
CA LYS A 831 45.21 16.35 31.22
C LYS A 831 44.82 16.92 29.85
N CYS A 832 43.83 17.82 29.90
CA CYS A 832 43.55 18.84 28.90
C CYS A 832 44.61 19.96 28.93
N GLN A 833 44.81 20.62 27.78
CA GLN A 833 45.16 22.04 27.64
C GLN A 833 44.52 22.56 26.33
N ASP A 834 44.16 23.85 26.31
CA ASP A 834 43.10 24.37 25.43
C ASP A 834 43.50 24.75 23.98
N PRO A 835 42.54 24.90 23.04
CA PRO A 835 42.79 24.88 21.60
C PRO A 835 42.61 26.23 20.88
N ALA A 836 43.10 26.32 19.63
CA ALA A 836 42.54 27.11 18.52
C ALA A 836 43.34 26.89 17.21
N PRO A 837 42.79 27.16 16.00
CA PRO A 837 41.39 27.09 15.60
C PRO A 837 41.18 26.16 14.37
N PHE A 838 40.02 25.50 14.28
CA PHE A 838 39.59 24.86 13.02
C PHE A 838 38.79 25.85 12.16
N LEU A 839 38.95 25.77 10.84
CA LEU A 839 38.17 26.56 9.88
C LEU A 839 36.73 26.01 9.78
N HIS A 840 35.75 26.91 9.88
CA HIS A 840 34.34 26.57 9.72
C HIS A 840 33.98 26.24 8.26
N PRO A 841 33.22 25.16 8.00
CA PRO A 841 32.26 25.14 6.91
C PRO A 841 31.10 26.11 7.21
N THR A 842 30.59 26.81 6.21
CA THR A 842 29.46 27.73 6.35
C THR A 842 28.13 26.99 6.57
N PRO A 843 27.24 27.46 7.45
CA PRO A 843 25.95 26.82 7.70
C PRO A 843 24.98 27.08 6.53
N HIS A 844 24.85 26.10 5.63
CA HIS A 844 23.72 26.07 4.69
C HIS A 844 22.44 25.70 5.46
N TYR A 845 21.58 26.68 5.69
CA TYR A 845 20.25 26.46 6.25
C TYR A 845 19.36 25.73 5.23
N GLY A 846 19.38 24.41 5.30
CA GLY A 846 18.39 23.52 4.70
C GLY A 846 18.05 22.43 5.70
N ILE A 847 16.79 22.39 6.15
CA ILE A 847 16.32 21.26 6.96
C ILE A 847 16.22 20.06 6.03
N SER A 848 17.26 19.22 6.04
CA SER A 848 17.30 17.94 5.36
C SER A 848 16.32 16.98 6.04
N GLN A 849 15.04 17.10 5.69
CA GLN A 849 14.02 16.13 6.09
C GLN A 849 14.44 14.76 5.53
N THR A 850 14.85 13.85 6.40
CA THR A 850 15.06 12.45 6.05
C THR A 850 13.79 11.90 5.39
N PRO A 851 13.89 11.13 4.30
CA PRO A 851 12.71 10.56 3.66
C PRO A 851 11.91 9.75 4.69
N VAL A 852 10.59 9.98 4.74
CA VAL A 852 9.71 9.18 5.58
C VAL A 852 9.56 7.81 4.93
N THR A 853 9.78 6.74 5.69
CA THR A 853 9.52 5.37 5.27
C THR A 853 8.11 4.92 5.68
N ILE A 854 7.62 3.85 5.05
CA ILE A 854 6.35 3.21 5.43
C ILE A 854 6.38 2.70 6.88
N PHE A 855 7.57 2.31 7.35
CA PHE A 855 7.81 1.78 8.69
C PHE A 855 7.79 2.88 9.74
N MET A 856 8.46 4.02 9.51
CA MET A 856 8.42 5.16 10.44
C MET A 856 7.03 5.77 10.57
N GLU A 857 6.26 5.86 9.48
CA GLU A 857 4.86 6.33 9.57
C GLU A 857 3.98 5.36 10.38
N THR A 858 4.17 4.05 10.18
CA THR A 858 3.51 3.01 10.98
C THR A 858 3.94 3.03 12.45
N ILE A 859 5.22 3.33 12.74
CA ILE A 859 5.75 3.51 14.09
C ILE A 859 5.10 4.71 14.78
N ARG A 860 4.94 5.85 14.10
CA ARG A 860 4.24 7.03 14.64
C ARG A 860 2.81 6.69 15.06
N PHE A 861 2.07 5.96 14.20
CA PHE A 861 0.75 5.47 14.54
C PHE A 861 0.77 4.55 15.79
N LEU A 862 1.61 3.52 15.78
CA LEU A 862 1.69 2.54 16.89
C LEU A 862 2.11 3.18 18.23
N MET A 863 3.04 4.14 18.21
CA MET A 863 3.47 4.88 19.39
C MET A 863 2.42 5.87 19.91
N LYS A 864 1.53 6.39 19.04
CA LYS A 864 0.40 7.25 19.42
C LYS A 864 -0.74 6.47 20.10
N VAL A 865 -0.86 5.18 19.82
CA VAL A 865 -1.90 4.28 20.38
C VAL A 865 -1.35 3.32 21.43
N ASN A 866 -0.15 3.57 21.95
CA ASN A 866 0.55 2.74 22.94
C ASN A 866 0.70 1.24 22.57
N ALA A 867 0.68 0.89 21.29
CA ALA A 867 0.88 -0.48 20.79
C ALA A 867 2.37 -0.90 20.77
N VAL A 868 3.08 -0.60 21.85
CA VAL A 868 4.54 -0.65 21.99
C VAL A 868 5.12 -2.05 21.75
N GLN A 869 4.36 -3.10 22.09
CA GLN A 869 4.73 -4.50 21.81
C GLN A 869 4.96 -4.76 20.31
N TYR A 870 4.23 -4.08 19.43
CA TYR A 870 4.35 -4.22 17.97
C TYR A 870 5.49 -3.38 17.38
N VAL A 871 5.79 -2.22 18.00
CA VAL A 871 6.76 -1.22 17.50
C VAL A 871 8.16 -1.81 17.28
N HIS A 872 8.63 -2.70 18.17
CA HIS A 872 9.92 -3.37 18.01
C HIS A 872 10.06 -4.18 16.72
N ARG A 873 8.97 -4.76 16.21
CA ARG A 873 8.98 -5.48 14.93
C ARG A 873 9.17 -4.51 13.77
N VAL A 874 8.48 -3.36 13.81
CA VAL A 874 8.54 -2.35 12.74
C VAL A 874 9.90 -1.63 12.72
N LEU A 875 10.51 -1.41 13.88
CA LEU A 875 11.88 -0.87 13.99
C LEU A 875 12.93 -1.80 13.35
N ALA A 876 12.74 -3.13 13.40
CA ALA A 876 13.63 -4.06 12.73
C ALA A 876 13.55 -3.94 11.19
N HIS A 877 12.36 -3.70 10.64
CA HIS A 877 12.18 -3.43 9.20
C HIS A 877 12.74 -2.06 8.78
N GLU A 878 12.63 -1.04 9.65
CA GLU A 878 13.25 0.27 9.40
C GLU A 878 14.77 0.18 9.24
N LEU A 879 15.45 -0.65 10.04
CA LEU A 879 16.89 -0.92 9.90
C LEU A 879 17.27 -1.69 8.63
N LEU A 880 16.36 -2.47 8.06
CA LEU A 880 16.58 -3.31 6.88
C LEU A 880 16.17 -2.62 5.57
N CYS A 881 15.40 -1.53 5.64
CA CYS A 881 14.93 -0.77 4.49
C CYS A 881 16.10 -0.01 3.82
N PRO A 882 16.35 -0.14 2.50
CA PRO A 882 17.43 0.59 1.81
C PRO A 882 17.31 2.12 1.84
N GLN A 883 16.11 2.65 2.14
CA GLN A 883 15.83 4.08 2.29
C GLN A 883 15.69 4.52 3.76
N GLY A 884 15.67 3.56 4.70
CA GLY A 884 15.51 3.78 6.13
C GLY A 884 16.84 3.69 6.88
N GLY A 885 16.74 3.71 8.21
CA GLY A 885 17.88 3.46 9.09
C GLY A 885 17.80 4.18 10.44
N PRO A 886 18.91 4.21 11.20
CA PRO A 886 18.95 4.84 12.52
C PRO A 886 18.90 6.37 12.44
N SER A 887 17.70 6.91 12.28
CA SER A 887 17.41 8.35 12.37
C SER A 887 17.33 8.85 13.82
N CYS A 888 17.32 10.18 14.03
CA CYS A 888 17.06 10.76 15.35
C CYS A 888 15.70 10.31 15.92
N GLU A 889 14.66 10.22 15.06
CA GLU A 889 13.33 9.77 15.46
C GLU A 889 13.30 8.28 15.80
N TYR A 890 14.01 7.43 15.04
CA TYR A 890 14.20 6.02 15.35
C TYR A 890 14.78 5.81 16.76
N TYR A 891 15.83 6.55 17.12
CA TYR A 891 16.43 6.50 18.46
C TYR A 891 15.52 7.08 19.55
N LEU A 892 14.75 8.13 19.26
CA LEU A 892 13.72 8.65 20.19
C LEU A 892 12.64 7.61 20.50
N VAL A 893 12.20 6.84 19.51
CA VAL A 893 11.21 5.76 19.70
C VAL A 893 11.79 4.62 20.53
N LEU A 894 13.04 4.22 20.28
CA LEU A 894 13.74 3.25 21.13
C LEU A 894 13.85 3.76 22.57
N ALA A 895 14.28 5.00 22.78
CA ALA A 895 14.39 5.60 24.11
C ALA A 895 13.04 5.65 24.84
N LYS A 896 11.96 6.12 24.19
CA LYS A 896 10.59 6.12 24.78
C LYS A 896 10.12 4.70 25.11
N THR A 897 10.47 3.71 24.29
CA THR A 897 10.14 2.29 24.57
C THR A 897 10.94 1.71 25.75
N HIS A 898 12.24 2.00 25.86
CA HIS A 898 13.06 1.52 26.98
C HIS A 898 12.73 2.23 28.29
N LEU A 899 12.29 3.50 28.25
CA LEU A 899 11.71 4.21 29.39
C LEU A 899 10.45 3.52 29.93
N LEU A 900 9.51 3.14 29.06
CA LEU A 900 8.31 2.38 29.46
C LEU A 900 8.65 1.01 30.05
N LYS A 901 9.73 0.37 29.57
CA LYS A 901 10.29 -0.87 30.14
C LYS A 901 11.17 -0.66 31.38
N LYS A 902 11.33 0.59 31.84
CA LYS A 902 12.18 1.03 32.96
C LYS A 902 13.66 0.63 32.83
N ASP A 903 14.12 0.45 31.58
CA ASP A 903 15.50 0.15 31.20
C ASP A 903 16.27 1.45 30.94
N PHE A 904 16.49 2.20 32.03
CA PHE A 904 17.06 3.55 32.00
C PHE A 904 18.44 3.63 31.34
N ALA A 905 19.25 2.58 31.45
CA ALA A 905 20.60 2.55 30.87
C ALA A 905 20.58 2.57 29.33
N LYS A 906 19.75 1.74 28.69
CA LYS A 906 19.61 1.78 27.22
C LYS A 906 18.86 3.01 26.73
N ALA A 907 17.92 3.52 27.53
CA ALA A 907 17.29 4.80 27.22
C ALA A 907 18.31 5.94 27.17
N GLU A 908 19.30 5.96 28.07
CA GLU A 908 20.39 6.95 28.03
C GLU A 908 21.26 6.80 26.78
N GLU A 909 21.67 5.57 26.45
CA GLU A 909 22.46 5.24 25.25
C GLU A 909 21.77 5.74 23.97
N TYR A 910 20.50 5.38 23.76
CA TYR A 910 19.74 5.83 22.59
C TYR A 910 19.47 7.34 22.57
N LEU A 911 19.31 7.99 23.73
CA LEU A 911 19.21 9.46 23.79
C LEU A 911 20.54 10.16 23.46
N GLN A 912 21.68 9.56 23.82
CA GLN A 912 22.99 10.07 23.44
C GLN A 912 23.23 9.95 21.93
N GLU A 913 22.81 8.85 21.29
CA GLU A 913 22.84 8.72 19.83
C GLU A 913 21.87 9.69 19.14
N ALA A 914 20.64 9.83 19.65
CA ALA A 914 19.68 10.81 19.14
C ALA A 914 20.20 12.26 19.21
N ALA A 915 20.92 12.61 20.29
CA ALA A 915 21.52 13.93 20.50
C ALA A 915 22.77 14.20 19.65
N GLN A 916 23.47 13.15 19.19
CA GLN A 916 24.55 13.27 18.21
C GLN A 916 23.98 13.48 16.79
N MET A 917 22.85 12.84 16.47
CA MET A 917 22.21 12.94 15.15
C MET A 917 21.45 14.27 14.96
N ASP A 918 20.67 14.72 15.94
CA ASP A 918 20.07 16.06 15.94
C ASP A 918 20.10 16.70 17.34
N TYR A 919 21.16 17.49 17.55
CA TYR A 919 21.41 18.26 18.78
C TYR A 919 20.40 19.41 19.00
N LEU A 920 19.65 19.81 17.97
CA LEU A 920 18.67 20.90 17.99
C LEU A 920 17.23 20.40 18.19
N ASN A 921 16.97 19.09 18.10
CA ASN A 921 15.64 18.51 18.29
C ASN A 921 15.15 18.70 19.74
N PRO A 922 14.05 19.44 19.98
CA PRO A 922 13.52 19.66 21.34
C PRO A 922 13.10 18.37 22.05
N ASN A 923 12.64 17.38 21.29
CA ASN A 923 12.14 16.11 21.86
C ASN A 923 13.26 15.29 22.50
N VAL A 924 14.50 15.38 22.00
CA VAL A 924 15.68 14.71 22.59
C VAL A 924 15.98 15.26 23.97
N TRP A 925 15.98 16.59 24.11
CA TRP A 925 16.24 17.26 25.39
C TRP A 925 15.08 17.09 26.38
N GLY A 926 13.84 17.09 25.89
CA GLY A 926 12.66 16.82 26.73
C GLY A 926 12.67 15.39 27.28
N LEU A 927 12.95 14.40 26.43
CA LEU A 927 12.97 12.98 26.81
C LEU A 927 14.20 12.63 27.65
N LYS A 928 15.36 13.26 27.41
CA LYS A 928 16.51 13.15 28.34
C LYS A 928 16.23 13.83 29.69
N GLY A 929 15.57 14.99 29.71
CA GLY A 929 15.11 15.60 30.96
C GLY A 929 14.19 14.68 31.77
N HIS A 930 13.30 13.97 31.06
CA HIS A 930 12.42 12.95 31.67
C HIS A 930 13.19 11.75 32.24
N LEU A 931 14.15 11.20 31.49
CA LEU A 931 15.04 10.14 31.98
C LEU A 931 15.81 10.57 33.23
N CYS A 932 16.48 11.72 33.20
CA CYS A 932 17.22 12.25 34.35
C CYS A 932 16.29 12.48 35.56
N PHE A 933 15.05 12.90 35.34
CA PHE A 933 14.05 13.06 36.41
C PHE A 933 13.66 11.72 37.04
N LEU A 934 13.38 10.68 36.25
CA LEU A 934 13.04 9.34 36.75
C LEU A 934 14.23 8.68 37.48
N SER A 935 15.45 8.93 37.00
CA SER A 935 16.70 8.51 37.67
C SER A 935 17.05 9.35 38.91
N GLY A 936 16.23 10.34 39.29
CA GLY A 936 16.44 11.20 40.46
C GLY A 936 17.52 12.28 40.30
N ASN A 937 18.12 12.45 39.12
CA ASN A 937 19.15 13.46 38.85
C ASN A 937 18.51 14.82 38.49
N HIS A 938 17.91 15.48 39.49
CA HIS A 938 17.13 16.71 39.30
C HIS A 938 17.91 17.86 38.65
N THR A 939 19.22 17.98 38.88
CA THR A 939 20.05 19.09 38.34
C THR A 939 20.28 18.96 36.84
N GLU A 940 20.53 17.74 36.33
CA GLU A 940 20.63 17.49 34.89
C GLU A 940 19.25 17.52 34.22
N ALA A 941 18.21 17.00 34.89
CA ALA A 941 16.84 17.06 34.41
C ALA A 941 16.40 18.52 34.18
N LYS A 942 16.66 19.40 35.16
CA LYS A 942 16.45 20.85 35.07
C LYS A 942 17.15 21.45 33.86
N ALA A 943 18.46 21.20 33.69
CA ALA A 943 19.23 21.76 32.57
C ALA A 943 18.69 21.30 31.20
N CYS A 944 18.24 20.05 31.10
CA CYS A 944 17.62 19.52 29.89
C CYS A 944 16.24 20.14 29.62
N TYR A 945 15.40 20.32 30.64
CA TYR A 945 14.09 20.97 30.49
C TYR A 945 14.21 22.48 30.20
N GLU A 946 15.06 23.23 30.93
CA GLU A 946 15.36 24.64 30.66
C GLU A 946 15.81 24.84 29.20
N ARG A 947 16.70 23.96 28.72
CA ARG A 947 17.12 23.92 27.32
C ARG A 947 15.97 23.59 26.36
N THR A 948 15.10 22.65 26.71
CA THR A 948 13.96 22.26 25.85
C THR A 948 12.98 23.41 25.64
N VAL A 949 12.71 24.17 26.70
CA VAL A 949 11.87 25.39 26.68
C VAL A 949 12.54 26.57 25.95
N SER A 950 13.87 26.53 25.75
CA SER A 950 14.62 27.58 25.04
C SER A 950 14.59 27.49 23.50
N PHE A 951 14.10 26.38 22.93
CA PHE A 951 13.99 26.22 21.47
C PHE A 951 12.80 27.00 20.89
N VAL A 952 12.92 27.40 19.62
CA VAL A 952 11.86 28.11 18.86
C VAL A 952 10.74 27.16 18.43
N VAL A 953 11.07 25.88 18.24
CA VAL A 953 10.10 24.81 17.97
C VAL A 953 9.80 24.10 19.29
N ASP A 954 8.52 23.84 19.57
CA ASP A 954 8.11 23.08 20.75
C ASP A 954 8.48 21.59 20.65
N ALA A 955 8.82 20.99 21.79
CA ALA A 955 8.72 19.55 21.96
C ALA A 955 7.25 19.10 21.99
N SER A 956 6.99 17.87 21.55
CA SER A 956 5.66 17.24 21.58
C SER A 956 4.99 17.28 22.96
N GLU A 957 5.69 16.80 23.99
CA GLU A 957 5.15 16.63 25.36
C GLU A 957 5.36 17.88 26.25
N MET A 958 5.21 19.10 25.71
CA MET A 958 5.59 20.33 26.42
C MET A 958 4.82 20.58 27.74
N HIS A 959 3.58 20.09 27.86
CA HIS A 959 2.81 20.17 29.11
C HIS A 959 3.53 19.48 30.28
N PHE A 960 3.98 18.24 30.05
CA PHE A 960 4.73 17.45 31.02
C PHE A 960 6.06 18.11 31.39
N ILE A 961 6.77 18.67 30.40
CA ILE A 961 8.04 19.36 30.59
C ILE A 961 7.88 20.57 31.53
N PHE A 962 6.83 21.39 31.37
CA PHE A 962 6.56 22.48 32.30
C PHE A 962 6.21 22.00 33.71
N LEU A 963 5.38 20.95 33.85
CA LEU A 963 5.03 20.38 35.16
C LEU A 963 6.27 19.91 35.93
N ARG A 964 7.18 19.17 35.28
CA ARG A 964 8.39 18.65 35.94
C ARG A 964 9.43 19.75 36.19
N LEU A 965 9.62 20.70 35.27
CA LEU A 965 10.53 21.84 35.48
C LEU A 965 10.03 22.76 36.61
N GLY A 966 8.74 23.07 36.65
CA GLY A 966 8.11 23.84 37.73
C GLY A 966 8.28 23.17 39.09
N LEU A 967 8.13 21.83 39.14
CA LEU A 967 8.31 21.05 40.37
C LEU A 967 9.75 21.09 40.86
N ILE A 968 10.74 20.98 39.98
CA ILE A 968 12.16 21.10 40.36
C ILE A 968 12.44 22.49 40.93
N TYR A 969 11.93 23.57 40.30
CA TYR A 969 12.09 24.93 40.83
C TYR A 969 11.43 25.11 42.22
N LEU A 970 10.29 24.46 42.51
CA LEU A 970 9.69 24.48 43.85
C LEU A 970 10.59 23.78 44.89
N VAL A 971 11.14 22.61 44.56
CA VAL A 971 12.02 21.83 45.45
C VAL A 971 13.34 22.57 45.70
N GLU A 972 13.93 23.17 44.68
CA GLU A 972 15.14 24.00 44.78
C GLU A 972 14.88 25.42 45.33
N LYS A 973 13.61 25.76 45.62
CA LYS A 973 13.16 27.04 46.20
C LYS A 973 13.35 28.27 45.29
N GLU A 974 13.49 28.07 43.98
CA GLU A 974 13.46 29.13 42.96
C GLU A 974 12.01 29.53 42.62
N TYR A 975 11.22 29.92 43.62
CA TYR A 975 9.77 30.14 43.49
C TYR A 975 9.38 31.14 42.39
N GLU A 976 10.20 32.17 42.16
CA GLU A 976 10.06 33.13 41.06
C GLU A 976 10.10 32.48 39.67
N LYS A 977 10.95 31.47 39.46
CA LYS A 977 11.00 30.70 38.21
C LYS A 977 9.86 29.68 38.16
N ALA A 978 9.52 29.05 39.27
CA ALA A 978 8.36 28.16 39.37
C ALA A 978 7.06 28.89 38.97
N LYS A 979 6.80 30.07 39.54
CA LYS A 979 5.66 30.94 39.21
C LYS A 979 5.58 31.23 37.71
N LYS A 980 6.70 31.61 37.08
CA LYS A 980 6.76 31.90 35.63
C LYS A 980 6.50 30.65 34.77
N THR A 981 7.08 29.51 35.15
CA THR A 981 6.94 28.24 34.43
C THR A 981 5.52 27.69 34.52
N TYR A 982 4.94 27.64 35.73
CA TYR A 982 3.55 27.20 35.91
C TYR A 982 2.55 28.18 35.28
N LEU A 983 2.80 29.49 35.29
CA LEU A 983 1.96 30.46 34.56
C LEU A 983 2.03 30.26 33.03
N GLN A 984 3.16 29.80 32.49
CA GLN A 984 3.26 29.41 31.08
C GLN A 984 2.50 28.10 30.80
N ALA A 985 2.55 27.13 31.72
CA ALA A 985 1.77 25.89 31.64
C ALA A 985 0.26 26.17 31.66
N CYS A 986 -0.23 26.93 32.65
CA CYS A 986 -1.66 27.28 32.79
C CYS A 986 -2.23 28.00 31.56
N LYS A 987 -1.40 28.77 30.84
CA LYS A 987 -1.78 29.44 29.58
C LYS A 987 -1.86 28.52 28.37
N ARG A 988 -1.22 27.35 28.41
CA ARG A 988 -1.14 26.38 27.31
C ARG A 988 -2.10 25.21 27.50
N SER A 989 -2.16 24.69 28.72
CA SER A 989 -2.82 23.43 29.07
C SER A 989 -3.18 23.43 30.57
N PRO A 990 -4.23 24.18 30.97
CA PRO A 990 -4.60 24.36 32.38
C PRO A 990 -5.12 23.07 33.02
N SER A 991 -4.42 22.62 34.06
CA SER A 991 -4.80 21.47 34.88
C SER A 991 -4.77 21.79 36.39
N CYS A 992 -5.33 20.88 37.20
CA CYS A 992 -5.23 20.97 38.65
C CYS A 992 -3.75 21.08 39.10
N LEU A 993 -2.86 20.31 38.46
CA LEU A 993 -1.43 20.29 38.82
C LEU A 993 -0.68 21.56 38.40
N THR A 994 -1.02 22.17 37.25
CA THR A 994 -0.40 23.45 36.85
C THR A 994 -0.82 24.60 37.77
N TRP A 995 -2.11 24.66 38.12
CA TRP A 995 -2.66 25.69 39.00
C TRP A 995 -2.23 25.51 40.46
N LEU A 996 -2.17 24.26 40.97
CA LEU A 996 -1.58 23.94 42.26
C LEU A 996 -0.11 24.38 42.33
N GLY A 997 0.70 24.04 41.34
CA GLY A 997 2.10 24.45 41.28
C GLY A 997 2.30 25.97 41.27
N LEU A 998 1.43 26.70 40.57
CA LEU A 998 1.40 28.17 40.60
C LEU A 998 1.00 28.71 41.97
N GLY A 999 -0.06 28.17 42.58
CA GLY A 999 -0.55 28.56 43.91
C GLY A 999 0.47 28.32 45.02
N ILE A 1000 1.19 27.19 44.96
CA ILE A 1000 2.33 26.90 45.86
C ILE A 1000 3.42 27.94 45.66
N ALA A 1001 3.80 28.27 44.41
CA ALA A 1001 4.84 29.27 44.15
C ALA A 1001 4.48 30.65 44.74
N CYS A 1002 3.24 31.14 44.53
CA CYS A 1002 2.75 32.39 45.10
C CYS A 1002 2.69 32.34 46.64
N TYR A 1003 2.20 31.25 47.26
CA TYR A 1003 2.15 31.11 48.72
C TYR A 1003 3.55 31.11 49.36
N ARG A 1004 4.56 30.55 48.66
CA ARG A 1004 5.97 30.55 49.08
C ARG A 1004 6.67 31.89 48.84
N LEU A 1005 6.12 32.77 47.99
CA LEU A 1005 6.50 34.17 47.81
C LEU A 1005 5.74 35.14 48.74
N ASP A 1006 4.82 34.61 49.57
CA ASP A 1006 3.89 35.37 50.44
C ASP A 1006 2.85 36.22 49.68
N GLU A 1007 2.66 35.94 48.40
CA GLU A 1007 1.65 36.55 47.51
C GLU A 1007 0.28 35.87 47.74
N LEU A 1008 -0.33 36.10 48.91
CA LEU A 1008 -1.49 35.33 49.38
C LEU A 1008 -2.74 35.45 48.47
N THR A 1009 -2.93 36.59 47.82
CA THR A 1009 -4.02 36.83 46.86
C THR A 1009 -3.88 35.98 45.60
N GLU A 1010 -2.73 36.05 44.93
CA GLU A 1010 -2.43 35.27 43.74
C GLU A 1010 -2.30 33.76 44.03
N ALA A 1011 -1.95 33.41 45.28
CA ALA A 1011 -2.01 32.03 45.76
C ALA A 1011 -3.45 31.53 45.90
N GLU A 1012 -4.34 32.34 46.50
CA GLU A 1012 -5.77 32.02 46.62
C GLU A 1012 -6.43 31.86 45.25
N ASP A 1013 -6.25 32.82 44.33
CA ASP A 1013 -6.80 32.77 42.98
C ASP A 1013 -6.40 31.46 42.27
N ALA A 1014 -5.08 31.16 42.23
CA ALA A 1014 -4.56 29.97 41.58
C ALA A 1014 -5.02 28.65 42.25
N LEU A 1015 -5.10 28.61 43.57
CA LEU A 1015 -5.61 27.43 44.29
C LEU A 1015 -7.14 27.26 44.13
N SER A 1016 -7.88 28.35 43.95
CA SER A 1016 -9.32 28.31 43.68
C SER A 1016 -9.61 27.70 42.30
N GLU A 1017 -8.82 28.07 41.27
CA GLU A 1017 -8.86 27.43 39.95
C GLU A 1017 -8.45 25.95 40.03
N ALA A 1018 -7.39 25.62 40.79
CA ALA A 1018 -7.00 24.22 41.00
C ALA A 1018 -8.11 23.37 41.64
N ASN A 1019 -8.87 23.95 42.58
CA ASN A 1019 -10.00 23.33 43.27
C ASN A 1019 -11.25 23.23 42.36
N ALA A 1020 -11.49 24.22 41.51
CA ALA A 1020 -12.54 24.20 40.50
C ALA A 1020 -12.33 23.09 39.46
N LEU A 1021 -11.06 22.77 39.15
CA LEU A 1021 -10.69 21.69 38.24
C LEU A 1021 -10.69 20.29 38.90
N ASN A 1022 -10.20 20.16 40.13
CA ASN A 1022 -10.26 18.90 40.88
C ASN A 1022 -10.38 19.15 42.39
N ASN A 1023 -11.62 19.10 42.88
CA ASN A 1023 -11.95 19.29 44.30
C ASN A 1023 -11.68 18.06 45.20
N TYR A 1024 -11.17 16.95 44.64
CA TYR A 1024 -10.71 15.78 45.39
C TYR A 1024 -9.21 15.82 45.69
N ASN A 1025 -8.44 16.77 45.13
CA ASN A 1025 -7.02 16.90 45.43
C ASN A 1025 -6.80 17.44 46.86
N ALA A 1026 -6.29 16.59 47.74
CA ALA A 1026 -6.05 16.92 49.15
C ALA A 1026 -4.99 18.02 49.36
N GLU A 1027 -4.02 18.17 48.45
CA GLU A 1027 -2.96 19.20 48.53
C GLU A 1027 -3.51 20.60 48.22
N VAL A 1028 -4.45 20.72 47.28
CA VAL A 1028 -5.14 21.98 47.00
C VAL A 1028 -5.85 22.50 48.25
N TRP A 1029 -6.63 21.64 48.91
CA TRP A 1029 -7.28 21.98 50.19
C TRP A 1029 -6.28 22.30 51.31
N ALA A 1030 -5.12 21.63 51.33
CA ALA A 1030 -4.06 21.87 52.31
C ALA A 1030 -3.44 23.27 52.16
N TYR A 1031 -3.12 23.66 50.92
CA TYR A 1031 -2.60 25.00 50.63
C TYR A 1031 -3.67 26.10 50.78
N LEU A 1032 -4.94 25.83 50.44
CA LEU A 1032 -6.05 26.72 50.76
C LEU A 1032 -6.18 26.95 52.29
N ALA A 1033 -6.04 25.89 53.10
CA ALA A 1033 -6.04 26.01 54.55
C ALA A 1033 -4.88 26.89 55.04
N LEU A 1034 -3.65 26.72 54.52
CA LEU A 1034 -2.49 27.56 54.84
C LEU A 1034 -2.70 29.04 54.47
N VAL A 1035 -3.29 29.32 53.29
CA VAL A 1035 -3.62 30.68 52.87
C VAL A 1035 -4.68 31.29 53.80
N CYS A 1036 -5.76 30.59 54.11
CA CYS A 1036 -6.80 31.06 55.03
C CYS A 1036 -6.26 31.30 56.46
N LEU A 1037 -5.34 30.45 56.94
CA LEU A 1037 -4.67 30.63 58.24
C LEU A 1037 -3.83 31.91 58.25
N LYS A 1038 -2.95 32.13 57.26
CA LYS A 1038 -2.17 33.37 57.14
C LYS A 1038 -3.06 34.61 56.98
N ALA A 1039 -4.17 34.49 56.25
CA ALA A 1039 -5.12 35.57 55.99
C ALA A 1039 -6.07 35.88 57.17
N GLY A 1040 -6.00 35.16 58.30
CA GLY A 1040 -6.86 35.39 59.46
C GLY A 1040 -8.30 34.84 59.33
N ARG A 1041 -8.58 34.04 58.29
CA ARG A 1041 -9.95 33.59 57.93
C ARG A 1041 -10.30 32.26 58.60
N GLN A 1042 -10.58 32.32 59.89
CA GLN A 1042 -10.80 31.15 60.76
C GLN A 1042 -11.78 30.12 60.19
N LEU A 1043 -13.02 30.52 59.85
CA LEU A 1043 -14.06 29.58 59.42
C LEU A 1043 -13.72 28.85 58.11
N GLU A 1044 -12.94 29.49 57.24
CA GLU A 1044 -12.52 28.92 55.95
C GLU A 1044 -11.31 28.00 56.14
N ALA A 1045 -10.36 28.37 57.01
CA ALA A 1045 -9.25 27.51 57.41
C ALA A 1045 -9.72 26.18 58.04
N GLU A 1046 -10.68 26.24 58.97
CA GLU A 1046 -11.26 25.04 59.61
C GLU A 1046 -11.97 24.14 58.60
N GLN A 1047 -12.68 24.72 57.63
CA GLN A 1047 -13.36 23.97 56.56
C GLN A 1047 -12.36 23.34 55.59
N ALA A 1048 -11.37 24.09 55.11
CA ALA A 1048 -10.36 23.59 54.18
C ALA A 1048 -9.54 22.46 54.82
N TYR A 1049 -9.07 22.64 56.06
CA TYR A 1049 -8.35 21.60 56.80
C TYR A 1049 -9.19 20.32 57.00
N LYS A 1050 -10.49 20.46 57.26
CA LYS A 1050 -11.42 19.33 57.36
C LYS A 1050 -11.54 18.58 56.03
N TYR A 1051 -11.46 19.25 54.88
CA TYR A 1051 -11.38 18.59 53.57
C TYR A 1051 -10.02 17.91 53.34
N THR A 1052 -8.91 18.53 53.70
CA THR A 1052 -7.55 17.91 53.67
C THR A 1052 -7.52 16.58 54.43
N VAL A 1053 -8.13 16.53 55.62
CA VAL A 1053 -8.22 15.31 56.43
C VAL A 1053 -9.22 14.30 55.85
N LYS A 1054 -10.39 14.76 55.35
CA LYS A 1054 -11.39 13.90 54.69
C LYS A 1054 -10.81 13.19 53.46
N LEU A 1055 -10.02 13.90 52.66
CA LEU A 1055 -9.40 13.43 51.42
C LEU A 1055 -8.07 12.69 51.65
N LYS A 1056 -7.61 12.58 52.90
CA LYS A 1056 -6.40 11.83 53.31
C LYS A 1056 -5.13 12.30 52.58
N LEU A 1057 -4.75 13.56 52.78
CA LEU A 1057 -3.44 14.07 52.36
C LEU A 1057 -2.31 13.11 52.78
N LYS A 1058 -1.46 12.73 51.81
CA LYS A 1058 -0.30 11.83 52.01
C LYS A 1058 0.95 12.56 52.52
N ASP A 1059 1.07 13.87 52.30
CA ASP A 1059 2.24 14.66 52.70
C ASP A 1059 2.20 15.03 54.19
N GLU A 1060 2.92 14.25 54.99
CA GLU A 1060 3.13 14.49 56.43
C GLU A 1060 3.92 15.78 56.73
N ALA A 1061 4.76 16.27 55.81
CA ALA A 1061 5.49 17.52 55.99
C ALA A 1061 4.55 18.73 55.82
N LEU A 1062 3.65 18.69 54.83
CA LEU A 1062 2.60 19.69 54.65
C LEU A 1062 1.56 19.65 55.80
N LEU A 1063 1.21 18.46 56.30
CA LEU A 1063 0.40 18.32 57.52
C LEU A 1063 1.11 18.90 58.76
N ALA A 1064 2.43 18.75 58.86
CA ALA A 1064 3.21 19.36 59.94
C ALA A 1064 3.31 20.89 59.81
N GLU A 1065 3.44 21.43 58.59
CA GLU A 1065 3.38 22.88 58.35
C GLU A 1065 2.01 23.45 58.77
N ILE A 1066 0.90 22.81 58.39
CA ILE A 1066 -0.44 23.25 58.80
C ILE A 1066 -0.60 23.28 60.31
N ARG A 1067 -0.17 22.23 61.02
CA ARG A 1067 -0.21 22.19 62.49
C ARG A 1067 0.63 23.31 63.12
N MET A 1068 1.84 23.54 62.62
CA MET A 1068 2.72 24.62 63.08
C MET A 1068 2.09 26.02 62.89
N VAL A 1069 1.42 26.25 61.75
CA VAL A 1069 0.74 27.53 61.49
C VAL A 1069 -0.53 27.65 62.35
N GLN A 1070 -1.32 26.58 62.53
CA GLN A 1070 -2.47 26.55 63.46
C GLN A 1070 -2.05 26.89 64.90
N GLU A 1071 -0.94 26.32 65.39
CA GLU A 1071 -0.37 26.63 66.70
C GLU A 1071 0.13 28.09 66.80
N MET A 1072 0.64 28.66 65.71
CA MET A 1072 1.11 30.04 65.65
C MET A 1072 -0.03 31.08 65.66
N VAL A 1073 -1.13 30.81 64.96
CA VAL A 1073 -2.27 31.74 64.85
C VAL A 1073 -3.36 31.50 65.91
N GLY A 1074 -3.36 30.33 66.56
CA GLY A 1074 -4.28 29.99 67.66
C GLY A 1074 -5.69 29.57 67.23
N PHE A 1075 -5.91 29.26 65.95
CA PHE A 1075 -7.21 28.82 65.40
C PHE A 1075 -7.02 27.85 64.22
N GLY A 1076 -8.11 27.35 63.64
CA GLY A 1076 -8.07 26.56 62.40
C GLY A 1076 -7.95 25.05 62.58
N ASN A 1077 -7.60 24.60 63.79
CA ASN A 1077 -7.68 23.19 64.19
C ASN A 1077 -9.03 22.95 64.89
N PRO A 1078 -9.94 22.09 64.36
CA PRO A 1078 -11.27 21.83 64.93
C PRO A 1078 -11.26 20.99 66.22
N SER A 1079 -10.17 21.03 66.98
CA SER A 1079 -9.96 20.37 68.27
C SER A 1079 -9.86 21.36 69.45
N PHE A 1080 -10.02 22.67 69.17
CA PHE A 1080 -9.95 23.79 70.13
C PHE A 1080 -11.32 24.44 70.31
#